data_AF-A0A1H7NK48-F1
#
_entry.id   AF-A0A1H7NK48-F1
#
_cell.length_a   1.000
_cell.length_b   1.000
_cell.length_c   1.000
_cell.angle_alpha   90.00
_cell.angle_beta   90.00
_cell.angle_gamma   90.00
#
_symmetry.space_group_name_H-M   'P 1'
#
loop_
_entity.id
_entity.type
_entity.pdbx_description
1 polymer ?
#
loop_
_entity_poly.entity_id
_entity_poly.type
_entity_poly.pdbx_seq_one_letter_code
_entity_poly.pdbx_strand_id
1 'polypeptide(L)'
;MTSSHTWNFFRAGGFDQVQIDNGADLLALKELDQKLWVALSCPTRGIEFDTHTLDLIDQDRDAHVHANEILGAIAWAGRLLKNPDLLVNGSDHLALADIDDSTEEGQHVLASAQYILKSLGKSHAAEISLADMADIDKFVAGLEFNGDGVIHPSQVGDASLRATIEDIIKCRGSVLDAGGEAGINQEISDAFFSEVAAYSDWLVRGDDDAHVQFLDEKTQAAADAFHAVKDKVNDYFTRCQLAAYDARAAAPLSRSTEDYEHIAAQNLSAQNPDIANFPLATVEPNKPLPLHTGINPAWQSQIEALREQVIVPVFGEKEVLLPSEWVELRAKFAAFEAWQAAKPACSAEKLGNARLREIARSGHKEAIDRLISQDKAVENEVKAIRSVEQLLRYHRDLFKLVNNFVSFRSFYTRRDKALFQLGTLYLDSRSCDLCVRVDDIAKHAEFANMSGLYLAYCECVRKGGAEKMSIAAAFTDGDSDFLMVGRNGIFYDRKGQDWDATIVRILDHPISIRQAFWSPYKKLIKFINEQLEKLAAARAAAADEKLLKAAAESVKPVAEGAPPPTAPKPPFDVGKFAGIFAAIGLALGAIGGVFASIVSGLLGLRIWEIPLAIIGLMLLISGPAMIVAWFKLKKRTLGPILDANGWAINARARINIPFGKTLTQVAYLPEGSHRSQVDPYADQKPVWPYYVLVAGIVAALIALWYMGIFGERPS
;
A
#
# COMPACT_ATOMS: atom_id res chain seq x y z
N MET A 1 46.94 17.14 -16.37
CA MET A 1 46.39 16.79 -15.06
C MET A 1 45.11 17.58 -14.89
N THR A 2 43.96 16.92 -14.85
CA THR A 2 42.70 17.58 -14.49
C THR A 2 42.77 18.04 -13.04
N SER A 3 42.41 19.30 -12.78
CA SER A 3 42.31 19.79 -11.41
C SER A 3 41.18 19.03 -10.70
N SER A 4 41.45 18.41 -9.57
CA SER A 4 40.41 17.85 -8.71
C SER A 4 39.43 18.96 -8.31
N HIS A 5 38.13 18.68 -8.35
CA HIS A 5 37.11 19.62 -7.90
C HIS A 5 37.29 19.96 -6.40
N THR A 6 37.16 21.23 -6.04
CA THR A 6 37.43 21.72 -4.68
C THR A 6 36.11 21.86 -3.90
N TRP A 7 35.79 20.83 -3.11
CA TRP A 7 34.57 20.80 -2.31
C TRP A 7 34.57 21.79 -1.13
N ASN A 8 33.48 22.54 -1.00
CA ASN A 8 33.18 23.33 0.19
C ASN A 8 32.25 22.56 1.13
N PHE A 9 32.46 22.71 2.44
CA PHE A 9 31.61 22.11 3.48
C PHE A 9 31.19 23.15 4.50
N PHE A 10 29.95 23.08 4.96
CA PHE A 10 29.43 23.89 6.06
C PHE A 10 28.98 22.99 7.21
N ARG A 11 29.06 23.50 8.44
CA ARG A 11 28.75 22.71 9.64
C ARG A 11 27.38 23.05 10.21
N ALA A 12 26.43 22.13 10.06
CA ALA A 12 25.09 22.24 10.63
C ALA A 12 24.63 20.90 11.23
N GLY A 13 23.65 20.91 12.14
CA GLY A 13 23.22 19.70 12.85
C GLY A 13 24.32 18.99 13.68
N GLY A 14 25.52 19.59 13.83
CA GLY A 14 26.65 19.00 14.54
C GLY A 14 27.57 18.10 13.69
N PHE A 15 27.36 18.02 12.38
CA PHE A 15 28.21 17.33 11.40
C PHE A 15 28.49 18.25 10.20
N ASP A 16 29.42 17.85 9.34
CA ASP A 16 29.83 18.64 8.18
C ASP A 16 29.02 18.18 6.95
N GLN A 17 28.47 19.14 6.20
CA GLN A 17 27.55 18.96 5.07
C GLN A 17 28.18 19.59 3.83
N VAL A 18 28.13 18.90 2.69
CA VAL A 18 28.64 19.47 1.43
C VAL A 18 27.81 20.66 0.99
N GLN A 19 28.49 21.71 0.54
CA GLN A 19 27.89 22.90 -0.03
C GLN A 19 27.86 22.77 -1.55
N ILE A 20 26.66 22.85 -2.12
CA ILE A 20 26.40 22.76 -3.56
C ILE A 20 25.71 24.07 -3.93
N ASP A 21 26.44 24.95 -4.62
CA ASP A 21 26.04 26.32 -4.96
C ASP A 21 26.01 26.59 -6.46
N ASN A 22 26.75 25.84 -7.27
CA ASN A 22 26.87 26.07 -8.72
C ASN A 22 26.75 24.74 -9.53
N GLY A 23 26.67 24.87 -10.85
CA GLY A 23 26.54 23.74 -11.78
C GLY A 23 27.77 22.84 -11.82
N ALA A 24 28.97 23.37 -11.58
CA ALA A 24 30.17 22.54 -11.48
C ALA A 24 30.17 21.67 -10.22
N ASP A 25 29.65 22.15 -9.09
CA ASP A 25 29.43 21.34 -7.88
C ASP A 25 28.43 20.19 -8.15
N LEU A 26 27.34 20.47 -8.89
CA LEU A 26 26.37 19.43 -9.29
C LEU A 26 27.05 18.34 -10.15
N LEU A 27 27.75 18.73 -11.22
CA LEU A 27 28.41 17.77 -12.12
C LEU A 27 29.54 16.98 -11.46
N ALA A 28 30.24 17.59 -10.50
CA ALA A 28 31.29 16.94 -9.72
C ALA A 28 30.74 15.96 -8.68
N LEU A 29 29.46 16.01 -8.32
CA LEU A 29 28.86 15.24 -7.21
C LEU A 29 29.10 13.72 -7.30
N LYS A 30 29.25 13.17 -8.51
CA LYS A 30 29.64 11.78 -8.78
C LYS A 30 31.01 11.37 -8.23
N GLU A 31 31.87 12.34 -7.94
CA GLU A 31 33.24 12.17 -7.40
C GLU A 31 33.26 12.24 -5.86
N LEU A 32 32.16 12.65 -5.23
CA LEU A 32 32.03 12.77 -3.78
C LEU A 32 31.64 11.42 -3.15
N ASP A 33 32.38 10.97 -2.14
CA ASP A 33 32.04 9.76 -1.40
C ASP A 33 30.62 9.86 -0.81
N GLN A 34 29.74 8.94 -1.22
CA GLN A 34 28.33 8.88 -0.79
C GLN A 34 28.18 8.79 0.74
N LYS A 35 29.21 8.36 1.49
CA LYS A 35 29.23 8.41 2.96
C LYS A 35 29.11 9.83 3.54
N LEU A 36 29.39 10.87 2.74
CA LEU A 36 29.26 12.27 3.11
C LEU A 36 27.87 12.85 2.83
N TRP A 37 26.96 12.07 2.23
CA TRP A 37 25.61 12.47 1.90
C TRP A 37 24.66 12.22 3.09
N VAL A 38 23.62 13.03 3.24
CA VAL A 38 22.64 12.92 4.32
C VAL A 38 21.67 11.77 4.07
N ALA A 39 21.07 11.71 2.88
CA ALA A 39 20.27 10.58 2.41
C ALA A 39 20.97 9.85 1.25
N LEU A 40 20.67 8.56 1.10
CA LEU A 40 21.06 7.73 -0.05
C LEU A 40 19.86 7.25 -0.88
N SER A 41 18.66 7.36 -0.33
CA SER A 41 17.38 7.12 -1.00
C SER A 41 16.27 7.95 -0.34
N CYS A 42 15.25 8.34 -1.11
CA CYS A 42 14.04 9.00 -0.61
C CYS A 42 12.79 8.49 -1.38
N PRO A 43 11.60 8.49 -0.78
CA PRO A 43 10.38 8.03 -1.46
C PRO A 43 9.91 9.03 -2.53
N THR A 44 9.31 8.53 -3.61
CA THR A 44 8.68 9.35 -4.67
C THR A 44 7.35 9.99 -4.23
N ARG A 45 6.81 9.60 -3.06
CA ARG A 45 5.51 10.02 -2.53
C ARG A 45 5.61 10.41 -1.06
N GLY A 46 4.60 11.14 -0.58
CA GLY A 46 4.51 11.57 0.83
C GLY A 46 5.44 12.72 1.22
N ILE A 47 6.12 13.33 0.25
CA ILE A 47 7.02 14.48 0.42
C ILE A 47 6.54 15.67 -0.42
N GLU A 48 6.91 16.88 0.00
CA GLU A 48 6.50 18.15 -0.64
C GLU A 48 7.43 18.50 -1.80
N PHE A 49 7.23 17.81 -2.92
CA PHE A 49 7.98 17.99 -4.17
C PHE A 49 7.10 17.63 -5.38
N ASP A 50 7.56 17.94 -6.59
CA ASP A 50 6.87 17.50 -7.81
C ASP A 50 7.02 15.99 -7.99
N THR A 51 5.90 15.27 -7.90
CA THR A 51 5.88 13.80 -7.95
C THR A 51 6.27 13.26 -9.33
N HIS A 52 5.91 13.97 -10.40
CA HIS A 52 6.24 13.54 -11.77
C HIS A 52 7.73 13.70 -12.02
N THR A 53 8.37 14.76 -11.49
CA THR A 53 9.83 14.88 -11.53
C THR A 53 10.53 13.73 -10.78
N LEU A 54 9.95 13.22 -9.69
CA LEU A 54 10.48 12.04 -9.00
C LEU A 54 10.25 10.76 -9.82
N ASP A 55 9.09 10.60 -10.44
CA ASP A 55 8.75 9.46 -11.32
C ASP A 55 9.61 9.38 -12.59
N LEU A 56 10.21 10.50 -13.03
CA LEU A 56 11.19 10.54 -14.12
C LEU A 56 12.61 10.17 -13.67
N ILE A 57 12.92 10.32 -12.38
CA ILE A 57 14.22 9.97 -11.80
C ILE A 57 14.23 8.50 -11.36
N ASP A 58 13.12 8.00 -10.82
CA ASP A 58 12.86 6.59 -10.47
C ASP A 58 12.80 5.74 -11.75
N GLN A 59 13.93 5.15 -12.14
CA GLN A 59 14.11 4.43 -13.41
C GLN A 59 13.65 2.97 -13.32
N ASP A 60 13.75 2.34 -12.14
CA ASP A 60 13.33 0.95 -11.93
C ASP A 60 11.88 0.81 -11.42
N ARG A 61 11.25 1.93 -11.05
CA ARG A 61 9.86 2.07 -10.59
C ARG A 61 9.63 1.40 -9.23
N ASP A 62 10.64 1.39 -8.35
CA ASP A 62 10.51 0.90 -6.96
C ASP A 62 9.83 1.91 -6.00
N ALA A 63 9.39 3.06 -6.52
CA ALA A 63 8.78 4.18 -5.81
C ALA A 63 9.74 4.92 -4.86
N HIS A 64 11.05 4.76 -5.05
CA HIS A 64 12.10 5.54 -4.40
C HIS A 64 13.02 6.17 -5.44
N VAL A 65 13.79 7.17 -5.00
CA VAL A 65 14.83 7.82 -5.79
C VAL A 65 16.15 7.63 -5.07
N HIS A 66 17.04 6.86 -5.69
CA HIS A 66 18.33 6.48 -5.16
C HIS A 66 19.44 7.45 -5.59
N ALA A 67 20.54 7.47 -4.82
CA ALA A 67 21.68 8.35 -5.09
C ALA A 67 22.24 8.23 -6.52
N ASN A 68 22.25 7.03 -7.09
CA ASN A 68 22.76 6.78 -8.45
C ASN A 68 21.85 7.35 -9.54
N GLU A 69 20.54 7.39 -9.32
CA GLU A 69 19.57 7.93 -10.27
C GLU A 69 19.60 9.45 -10.28
N ILE A 70 19.76 10.07 -9.11
CA ILE A 70 20.05 11.51 -9.00
C ILE A 70 21.34 11.85 -9.78
N LEU A 71 22.41 11.06 -9.65
CA LEU A 71 23.63 11.25 -10.43
C LEU A 71 23.39 11.05 -11.94
N GLY A 72 22.55 10.09 -12.32
CA GLY A 72 22.11 9.87 -13.70
C GLY A 72 21.36 11.08 -14.27
N ALA A 73 20.38 11.61 -13.54
CA ALA A 73 19.61 12.79 -13.90
C ALA A 73 20.49 14.04 -14.04
N ILE A 74 21.43 14.27 -13.13
CA ILE A 74 22.41 15.36 -13.20
C ILE A 74 23.30 15.21 -14.44
N ALA A 75 23.84 14.00 -14.68
CA ALA A 75 24.71 13.73 -15.81
C ALA A 75 23.97 13.78 -17.16
N TRP A 76 22.68 13.49 -17.20
CA TRP A 76 21.84 13.61 -18.39
C TRP A 76 21.49 15.08 -18.67
N ALA A 77 20.90 15.80 -17.71
CA ALA A 77 20.56 17.21 -17.90
C ALA A 77 21.79 18.08 -18.21
N GLY A 78 22.91 17.81 -17.53
CA GLY A 78 24.18 18.50 -17.74
C GLY A 78 24.88 18.23 -19.08
N ARG A 79 24.41 17.26 -19.88
CA ARG A 79 24.85 17.03 -21.27
C ARG A 79 23.96 17.67 -22.32
N LEU A 80 22.75 18.09 -21.93
CA LEU A 80 21.76 18.73 -22.80
C LEU A 80 21.69 20.27 -22.59
N LEU A 81 22.50 20.82 -21.70
CA LEU A 81 22.55 22.25 -21.38
C LEU A 81 23.97 22.78 -21.62
N LYS A 82 24.08 23.86 -22.41
CA LYS A 82 25.35 24.54 -22.71
C LYS A 82 25.99 25.16 -21.47
N ASN A 83 25.21 25.44 -20.43
CA ASN A 83 25.68 25.92 -19.14
C ASN A 83 25.01 25.14 -17.99
N PRO A 84 25.76 24.39 -17.15
CA PRO A 84 25.17 23.66 -16.04
C PRO A 84 24.68 24.55 -14.89
N ASP A 85 25.09 25.83 -14.81
CA ASP A 85 24.56 26.77 -13.81
C ASP A 85 23.06 27.06 -14.01
N LEU A 86 22.51 26.74 -15.20
CA LEU A 86 21.07 26.85 -15.46
C LEU A 86 20.25 25.96 -14.49
N LEU A 87 20.74 24.76 -14.17
CA LEU A 87 20.13 23.84 -13.20
C LEU A 87 19.99 24.45 -11.79
N VAL A 88 20.82 25.44 -11.46
CA VAL A 88 20.85 26.11 -10.14
C VAL A 88 19.77 27.19 -10.05
N ASN A 89 19.42 27.82 -11.17
CA ASN A 89 18.45 28.90 -11.23
C ASN A 89 17.02 28.43 -10.91
N GLY A 90 16.70 27.15 -11.19
CA GLY A 90 15.42 26.54 -10.82
C GLY A 90 14.21 27.13 -11.55
N SER A 91 14.40 27.60 -12.79
CA SER A 91 13.36 28.22 -13.62
C SER A 91 12.50 27.16 -14.31
N ASP A 92 11.19 27.41 -14.41
CA ASP A 92 10.23 26.62 -15.19
C ASP A 92 10.22 26.97 -16.69
N HIS A 93 11.02 27.96 -17.10
CA HIS A 93 11.32 28.35 -18.48
C HIS A 93 12.79 28.01 -18.83
N LEU A 94 13.04 27.54 -20.06
CA LEU A 94 14.37 27.30 -20.64
C LEU A 94 14.46 27.95 -22.04
N ALA A 95 15.53 28.69 -22.31
CA ALA A 95 15.76 29.26 -23.64
C ALA A 95 16.24 28.19 -24.63
N LEU A 96 15.71 28.20 -25.85
CA LEU A 96 16.09 27.24 -26.90
C LEU A 96 17.58 27.35 -27.26
N ALA A 97 18.17 28.53 -27.09
CA ALA A 97 19.59 28.76 -27.35
C ALA A 97 20.52 28.05 -26.33
N ASP A 98 20.03 27.75 -25.13
CA ASP A 98 20.78 27.14 -24.03
C ASP A 98 20.82 25.61 -24.09
N ILE A 99 19.95 24.99 -24.91
CA ILE A 99 19.99 23.55 -25.17
C ILE A 99 21.26 23.22 -25.98
N ASP A 100 22.01 22.20 -25.58
CA ASP A 100 23.25 21.78 -26.25
C ASP A 100 22.94 20.87 -27.45
N ASP A 101 23.10 21.40 -28.66
CA ASP A 101 22.88 20.75 -29.94
C ASP A 101 24.14 20.04 -30.50
N SER A 102 25.19 19.86 -29.71
CA SER A 102 26.40 19.13 -30.11
C SER A 102 26.25 17.60 -30.15
N THR A 103 25.18 17.07 -29.56
CA THR A 103 24.85 15.63 -29.53
C THR A 103 23.57 15.34 -30.32
N GLU A 104 23.41 14.11 -30.84
CA GLU A 104 22.18 13.69 -31.54
C GLU A 104 20.95 13.86 -30.64
N GLU A 105 21.02 13.42 -29.39
CA GLU A 105 19.96 13.57 -28.38
C GLU A 105 19.60 15.05 -28.17
N GLY A 106 20.60 15.93 -28.04
CA GLY A 106 20.39 17.37 -27.92
C GLY A 106 19.75 18.02 -29.14
N GLN A 107 20.11 17.59 -30.35
CA GLN A 107 19.46 18.03 -31.60
C GLN A 107 18.00 17.59 -31.65
N HIS A 108 17.69 16.35 -31.25
CA HIS A 108 16.31 15.87 -31.15
C HIS A 108 15.50 16.65 -30.10
N VAL A 109 16.04 16.92 -28.92
CA VAL A 109 15.38 17.72 -27.87
C VAL A 109 15.11 19.16 -28.37
N LEU A 110 16.09 19.81 -29.01
CA LEU A 110 15.93 21.16 -29.56
C LEU A 110 14.87 21.19 -30.68
N ALA A 111 14.90 20.23 -31.60
CA ALA A 111 13.91 20.12 -32.67
C ALA A 111 12.50 19.86 -32.13
N SER A 112 12.35 19.00 -31.12
CA SER A 112 11.08 18.73 -30.46
C SER A 112 10.54 19.94 -29.70
N ALA A 113 11.39 20.69 -28.99
CA ALA A 113 10.97 21.94 -28.34
C ALA A 113 10.45 22.97 -29.35
N GLN A 114 11.11 23.11 -30.51
CA GLN A 114 10.64 23.96 -31.61
C GLN A 114 9.32 23.44 -32.22
N TYR A 115 9.17 22.13 -32.36
CA TYR A 115 7.93 21.50 -32.86
C TYR A 115 6.75 21.72 -31.92
N ILE A 116 6.94 21.54 -30.60
CA ILE A 116 5.93 21.81 -29.57
C ILE A 116 5.49 23.28 -29.63
N LEU A 117 6.44 24.23 -29.61
CA LEU A 117 6.13 25.65 -29.71
C LEU A 117 5.39 26.00 -31.01
N LYS A 118 5.78 25.40 -32.15
CA LYS A 118 5.08 25.58 -33.43
C LYS A 118 3.63 25.05 -33.36
N SER A 119 3.42 23.87 -32.79
CA SER A 119 2.10 23.24 -32.62
C SER A 119 1.18 24.05 -31.69
N LEU A 120 1.75 24.72 -30.69
CA LEU A 120 1.06 25.67 -29.80
C LEU A 120 0.85 27.07 -30.41
N GLY A 121 1.21 27.29 -31.68
CA GLY A 121 1.11 28.60 -32.36
C GLY A 121 2.17 29.63 -31.93
N LYS A 122 3.18 29.23 -31.15
CA LYS A 122 4.26 30.04 -30.59
C LYS A 122 5.57 29.92 -31.39
N SER A 123 5.51 29.79 -32.71
CA SER A 123 6.67 29.51 -33.59
C SER A 123 7.83 30.53 -33.56
N HIS A 124 7.65 31.68 -32.90
CA HIS A 124 8.66 32.72 -32.73
C HIS A 124 9.13 32.89 -31.27
N ALA A 125 8.69 32.03 -30.35
CA ALA A 125 9.18 32.04 -28.98
C ALA A 125 10.65 31.57 -28.92
N ALA A 126 11.46 32.28 -28.14
CA ALA A 126 12.87 31.93 -27.91
C ALA A 126 13.07 31.01 -26.70
N GLU A 127 12.00 30.73 -25.96
CA GLU A 127 11.97 29.94 -24.73
C GLU A 127 10.75 29.00 -24.74
N ILE A 128 10.88 27.89 -24.01
CA ILE A 128 9.82 26.91 -23.76
C ILE A 128 9.66 26.73 -22.25
N SER A 129 8.44 26.48 -21.79
CA SER A 129 8.10 26.39 -20.37
C SER A 129 7.40 25.09 -20.00
N LEU A 130 7.41 24.72 -18.71
CA LEU A 130 6.59 23.60 -18.22
C LEU A 130 5.08 23.83 -18.41
N ALA A 131 4.62 25.08 -18.49
CA ALA A 131 3.23 25.39 -18.82
C ALA A 131 2.89 25.03 -20.28
N ASP A 132 3.86 25.03 -21.20
CA ASP A 132 3.68 24.54 -22.58
C ASP A 132 3.55 23.01 -22.64
N MET A 133 3.99 22.30 -21.60
CA MET A 133 3.92 20.83 -21.50
C MET A 133 2.67 20.33 -20.76
N ALA A 134 1.81 21.22 -20.23
CA ALA A 134 0.74 20.85 -19.30
C ALA A 134 -0.33 19.91 -19.88
N ASP A 135 -0.49 19.87 -21.21
CA ASP A 135 -1.37 18.94 -21.94
C ASP A 135 -0.58 18.03 -22.91
N ILE A 136 0.73 17.83 -22.69
CA ILE A 136 1.58 17.09 -23.63
C ILE A 136 1.15 15.63 -23.80
N ASP A 137 0.72 14.96 -22.72
CA ASP A 137 0.18 13.60 -22.79
C ASP A 137 -1.09 13.54 -23.64
N LYS A 138 -1.97 14.55 -23.57
CA LYS A 138 -3.17 14.63 -24.42
C LYS A 138 -2.82 14.96 -25.87
N PHE A 139 -1.77 15.75 -26.09
CA PHE A 139 -1.27 16.06 -27.43
C PHE A 139 -0.71 14.80 -28.08
N VAL A 140 0.13 14.03 -27.38
CA VAL A 140 0.71 12.76 -27.84
C VAL A 140 -0.37 11.70 -28.04
N ALA A 141 -1.30 11.54 -27.09
CA ALA A 141 -2.46 10.65 -27.22
C ALA A 141 -3.43 11.05 -28.35
N GLY A 142 -3.41 12.32 -28.77
CA GLY A 142 -4.22 12.83 -29.88
C GLY A 142 -3.54 12.74 -31.25
N LEU A 143 -2.32 12.21 -31.33
CA LEU A 143 -1.65 11.95 -32.61
C LEU A 143 -2.23 10.67 -33.25
N GLU A 144 -2.37 10.67 -34.58
CA GLU A 144 -2.77 9.47 -35.34
C GLU A 144 -1.77 8.33 -35.15
N PHE A 145 -0.49 8.68 -34.98
CA PHE A 145 0.62 7.79 -34.63
C PHE A 145 1.37 8.39 -33.44
N ASN A 146 1.51 7.62 -32.36
CA ASN A 146 2.12 8.06 -31.10
C ASN A 146 3.40 7.29 -30.73
N GLY A 147 3.76 6.26 -31.51
CA GLY A 147 5.05 5.59 -31.43
C GLY A 147 5.17 4.49 -30.37
N ASP A 148 4.07 4.00 -29.79
CA ASP A 148 4.08 2.85 -28.88
C ASP A 148 3.99 1.47 -29.57
N GLY A 149 3.69 1.46 -30.87
CA GLY A 149 3.53 0.27 -31.70
C GLY A 149 2.18 -0.45 -31.53
N VAL A 150 1.16 0.24 -31.03
CA VAL A 150 -0.21 -0.24 -30.86
C VAL A 150 -1.13 0.43 -31.89
N ILE A 151 -1.98 -0.36 -32.56
CA ILE A 151 -2.99 0.15 -33.49
C ILE A 151 -4.38 -0.20 -32.96
N HIS A 152 -5.24 0.80 -32.83
CA HIS A 152 -6.61 0.67 -32.33
C HIS A 152 -7.66 0.89 -33.45
N PRO A 153 -8.88 0.32 -33.32
CA PRO A 153 -9.87 0.32 -34.41
C PRO A 153 -10.30 1.71 -34.93
N SER A 154 -10.19 2.77 -34.12
CA SER A 154 -10.66 4.12 -34.51
C SER A 154 -9.66 4.89 -35.39
N GLN A 155 -8.35 4.55 -35.35
CA GLN A 155 -7.34 5.04 -36.33
C GLN A 155 -7.62 4.54 -37.75
N VAL A 156 -8.13 3.31 -37.90
CA VAL A 156 -8.23 2.66 -39.21
C VAL A 156 -9.48 3.10 -39.94
N GLY A 157 -9.32 3.80 -41.07
CA GLY A 157 -10.44 4.26 -41.92
C GLY A 157 -11.19 3.15 -42.67
N ASP A 158 -10.49 2.11 -43.13
CA ASP A 158 -11.09 0.97 -43.82
C ASP A 158 -11.92 0.09 -42.87
N ALA A 159 -13.20 -0.09 -43.19
CA ALA A 159 -14.13 -0.91 -42.43
C ALA A 159 -13.77 -2.41 -42.43
N SER A 160 -13.17 -2.92 -43.51
CA SER A 160 -12.76 -4.33 -43.63
C SER A 160 -11.59 -4.65 -42.69
N LEU A 161 -10.55 -3.81 -42.75
CA LEU A 161 -9.39 -3.90 -41.89
C LEU A 161 -9.75 -3.65 -40.41
N ARG A 162 -10.59 -2.64 -40.12
CA ARG A 162 -11.09 -2.35 -38.77
C ARG A 162 -11.79 -3.55 -38.14
N ALA A 163 -12.71 -4.19 -38.88
CA ALA A 163 -13.41 -5.39 -38.41
C ALA A 163 -12.44 -6.53 -38.08
N THR A 164 -11.33 -6.66 -38.82
CA THR A 164 -10.29 -7.66 -38.52
C THR A 164 -9.52 -7.33 -37.24
N ILE A 165 -9.21 -6.06 -36.97
CA ILE A 165 -8.58 -5.63 -35.70
C ILE A 165 -9.53 -5.92 -34.52
N GLU A 166 -10.83 -5.62 -34.66
CA GLU A 166 -11.81 -5.98 -33.63
C GLU A 166 -11.91 -7.49 -33.42
N ASP A 167 -11.84 -8.30 -34.48
CA ASP A 167 -11.86 -9.76 -34.40
C ASP A 167 -10.60 -10.30 -33.69
N ILE A 168 -9.42 -9.72 -33.95
CA ILE A 168 -8.18 -10.02 -33.24
C ILE A 168 -8.34 -9.71 -31.74
N ILE A 169 -8.86 -8.53 -31.39
CA ILE A 169 -9.11 -8.11 -30.00
C ILE A 169 -10.06 -9.09 -29.29
N LYS A 170 -11.15 -9.50 -29.94
CA LYS A 170 -12.13 -10.47 -29.39
C LYS A 170 -11.52 -11.85 -29.15
N CYS A 171 -10.54 -12.27 -29.95
CA CYS A 171 -9.96 -13.62 -29.90
C CYS A 171 -8.71 -13.72 -29.01
N ARG A 172 -7.82 -12.73 -29.06
CA ARG A 172 -6.50 -12.75 -28.40
C ARG A 172 -6.34 -11.70 -27.28
N GLY A 173 -7.30 -10.78 -27.13
CA GLY A 173 -7.20 -9.64 -26.22
C GLY A 173 -6.52 -8.42 -26.86
N SER A 174 -6.33 -7.38 -26.05
CA SER A 174 -5.78 -6.08 -26.47
C SER A 174 -4.69 -5.59 -25.53
N VAL A 175 -3.81 -4.73 -26.04
CA VAL A 175 -2.94 -3.85 -25.24
C VAL A 175 -3.59 -2.46 -25.22
N LEU A 176 -3.33 -1.69 -24.15
CA LEU A 176 -3.71 -0.27 -24.11
C LEU A 176 -2.69 0.55 -24.89
N ASP A 177 -3.18 1.32 -25.86
CA ASP A 177 -2.47 2.40 -26.54
C ASP A 177 -2.09 3.52 -25.55
N ALA A 178 -1.14 4.38 -25.91
CA ALA A 178 -0.71 5.53 -25.09
C ALA A 178 -1.85 6.51 -24.74
N GLY A 179 -2.88 6.62 -25.57
CA GLY A 179 -4.13 7.35 -25.31
C GLY A 179 -5.16 6.58 -24.48
N GLY A 180 -4.89 5.32 -24.15
CA GLY A 180 -5.76 4.45 -23.35
C GLY A 180 -6.85 3.71 -24.14
N GLU A 181 -6.84 3.78 -25.48
CA GLU A 181 -7.72 2.96 -26.30
C GLU A 181 -7.23 1.50 -26.39
N ALA A 182 -8.15 0.56 -26.62
CA ALA A 182 -7.82 -0.86 -26.74
C ALA A 182 -7.39 -1.19 -28.18
N GLY A 183 -6.12 -1.57 -28.36
CA GLY A 183 -5.53 -1.88 -29.66
C GLY A 183 -4.75 -3.20 -29.67
N ILE A 184 -4.06 -3.43 -30.78
CA ILE A 184 -3.20 -4.61 -31.02
C ILE A 184 -1.77 -4.18 -31.30
N ASN A 185 -0.81 -4.96 -30.81
CA ASN A 185 0.61 -4.82 -31.12
C ASN A 185 1.06 -5.92 -32.08
N GLN A 186 2.34 -5.88 -32.50
CA GLN A 186 2.92 -6.86 -33.43
C GLN A 186 2.78 -8.31 -32.92
N GLU A 187 3.02 -8.57 -31.64
CA GLU A 187 2.96 -9.90 -31.04
C GLU A 187 1.54 -10.50 -31.09
N ILE A 188 0.52 -9.70 -30.77
CA ILE A 188 -0.89 -10.11 -30.86
C ILE A 188 -1.29 -10.38 -32.31
N SER A 189 -0.89 -9.50 -33.24
CA SER A 189 -1.13 -9.65 -34.68
C SER A 189 -0.52 -10.96 -35.23
N ASP A 190 0.80 -11.14 -35.04
CA ASP A 190 1.52 -12.32 -35.53
C ASP A 190 0.98 -13.63 -34.95
N ALA A 191 0.67 -13.66 -33.65
CA ALA A 191 0.10 -14.84 -33.01
C ALA A 191 -1.29 -15.18 -33.59
N PHE A 192 -2.15 -14.18 -33.81
CA PHE A 192 -3.46 -14.41 -34.44
C PHE A 192 -3.33 -14.93 -35.87
N PHE A 193 -2.54 -14.27 -36.72
CA PHE A 193 -2.39 -14.71 -38.12
C PHE A 193 -1.70 -16.08 -38.23
N SER A 194 -0.81 -16.43 -37.30
CA SER A 194 -0.24 -17.79 -37.18
C SER A 194 -1.30 -18.84 -36.83
N GLU A 195 -2.18 -18.56 -35.86
CA GLU A 195 -3.31 -19.44 -35.52
C GLU A 195 -4.29 -19.59 -36.71
N VAL A 196 -4.62 -18.50 -37.40
CA VAL A 196 -5.51 -18.51 -38.57
C VAL A 196 -4.90 -19.30 -39.73
N ALA A 197 -3.61 -19.14 -40.01
CA ALA A 197 -2.90 -19.90 -41.03
C ALA A 197 -2.90 -21.40 -40.71
N ALA A 198 -2.46 -21.79 -39.51
CA ALA A 198 -2.41 -23.20 -39.10
C ALA A 198 -3.80 -23.87 -39.13
N TYR A 199 -4.85 -23.16 -38.73
CA TYR A 199 -6.23 -23.65 -38.78
C TYR A 199 -6.76 -23.73 -40.22
N SER A 200 -6.44 -22.76 -41.08
CA SER A 200 -6.78 -22.81 -42.50
C SER A 200 -6.09 -23.98 -43.21
N ASP A 201 -4.80 -24.23 -42.92
CA ASP A 201 -4.04 -25.36 -43.46
C ASP A 201 -4.57 -26.71 -42.96
N TRP A 202 -5.13 -26.76 -41.74
CA TRP A 202 -5.84 -27.93 -41.23
C TRP A 202 -7.18 -28.17 -41.95
N LEU A 203 -7.96 -27.11 -42.20
CA LEU A 203 -9.20 -27.21 -42.99
C LEU A 203 -8.92 -27.69 -44.42
N VAL A 204 -7.94 -27.10 -45.12
CA VAL A 204 -7.60 -27.49 -46.51
C VAL A 204 -7.16 -28.94 -46.59
N ARG A 205 -6.33 -29.42 -45.64
CA ARG A 205 -5.95 -30.84 -45.55
C ARG A 205 -7.14 -31.78 -45.32
N GLY A 206 -8.21 -31.31 -44.68
CA GLY A 206 -9.45 -32.06 -44.51
C GLY A 206 -10.31 -32.08 -45.78
N ASP A 207 -10.44 -30.92 -46.45
CA ASP A 207 -11.23 -30.78 -47.68
C ASP A 207 -10.59 -31.51 -48.88
N ASP A 208 -9.25 -31.57 -48.95
CA ASP A 208 -8.50 -32.20 -50.06
C ASP A 208 -8.31 -33.73 -49.94
N ASP A 209 -8.42 -34.31 -48.72
CA ASP A 209 -8.22 -35.75 -48.50
C ASP A 209 -9.54 -36.53 -48.63
N ALA A 210 -9.71 -37.24 -49.75
CA ALA A 210 -10.86 -38.09 -50.03
C ALA A 210 -11.08 -39.23 -49.02
N HIS A 211 -10.08 -39.60 -48.21
CA HIS A 211 -10.25 -40.54 -47.10
C HIS A 211 -10.78 -39.86 -45.83
N VAL A 212 -10.54 -38.56 -45.65
CA VAL A 212 -11.15 -37.74 -44.59
C VAL A 212 -12.59 -37.39 -44.95
N GLN A 213 -12.89 -37.11 -46.22
CA GLN A 213 -14.24 -36.73 -46.73
C GLN A 213 -14.94 -37.88 -47.47
N PHE A 214 -14.90 -39.11 -46.94
CA PHE A 214 -15.37 -40.31 -47.65
C PHE A 214 -16.89 -40.38 -47.92
N LEU A 215 -17.69 -39.47 -47.34
CA LEU A 215 -19.12 -39.25 -47.63
C LEU A 215 -19.41 -37.76 -47.95
N ASP A 216 -18.42 -37.04 -48.49
CA ASP A 216 -18.48 -35.59 -48.75
C ASP A 216 -18.94 -34.82 -47.49
N GLU A 217 -19.79 -33.80 -47.64
CA GLU A 217 -20.35 -32.96 -46.57
C GLU A 217 -21.02 -33.75 -45.42
N LYS A 218 -21.41 -35.02 -45.65
CA LYS A 218 -22.03 -35.88 -44.61
C LYS A 218 -21.03 -36.56 -43.70
N THR A 219 -19.73 -36.50 -44.01
CA THR A 219 -18.71 -37.28 -43.28
C THR A 219 -18.62 -36.92 -41.79
N GLN A 220 -18.78 -35.64 -41.44
CA GLN A 220 -18.82 -35.20 -40.04
C GLN A 220 -20.01 -35.82 -39.28
N ALA A 221 -21.23 -35.74 -39.82
CA ALA A 221 -22.42 -36.30 -39.18
C ALA A 221 -22.33 -37.83 -39.05
N ALA A 222 -21.83 -38.50 -40.10
CA ALA A 222 -21.55 -39.93 -40.09
C ALA A 222 -20.52 -40.30 -39.00
N ALA A 223 -19.48 -39.49 -38.81
CA ALA A 223 -18.50 -39.69 -37.75
C ALA A 223 -19.10 -39.47 -36.36
N ASP A 224 -19.92 -38.44 -36.16
CA ASP A 224 -20.60 -38.18 -34.89
C ASP A 224 -21.53 -39.35 -34.50
N ALA A 225 -22.32 -39.85 -35.45
CA ALA A 225 -23.18 -41.03 -35.28
C ALA A 225 -22.38 -42.31 -34.99
N PHE A 226 -21.25 -42.51 -35.67
CA PHE A 226 -20.34 -43.62 -35.44
C PHE A 226 -19.69 -43.55 -34.04
N HIS A 227 -19.16 -42.39 -33.65
CA HIS A 227 -18.54 -42.15 -32.34
C HIS A 227 -19.53 -42.37 -31.19
N ALA A 228 -20.77 -41.93 -31.34
CA ALA A 228 -21.81 -42.06 -30.32
C ALA A 228 -22.05 -43.52 -29.87
N VAL A 229 -21.83 -44.50 -30.75
CA VAL A 229 -22.05 -45.94 -30.47
C VAL A 229 -20.77 -46.78 -30.45
N LYS A 230 -19.62 -46.21 -30.84
CA LYS A 230 -18.36 -46.91 -31.09
C LYS A 230 -17.99 -47.91 -29.99
N ASP A 231 -17.93 -47.44 -28.75
CA ASP A 231 -17.51 -48.26 -27.61
C ASP A 231 -18.55 -49.32 -27.25
N LYS A 232 -19.83 -49.02 -27.43
CA LYS A 232 -20.94 -49.92 -27.12
C LYS A 232 -21.05 -51.06 -28.15
N VAL A 233 -20.78 -50.78 -29.43
CA VAL A 233 -20.71 -51.79 -30.50
C VAL A 233 -19.45 -52.65 -30.35
N ASN A 234 -18.31 -52.05 -29.94
CA ASN A 234 -17.12 -52.82 -29.57
C ASN A 234 -17.41 -53.78 -28.40
N ASP A 235 -18.01 -53.30 -27.29
CA ASP A 235 -18.42 -54.12 -26.13
C ASP A 235 -19.32 -55.30 -26.56
N TYR A 236 -20.36 -55.05 -27.37
CA TYR A 236 -21.24 -56.10 -27.88
C TYR A 236 -20.48 -57.19 -28.65
N PHE A 237 -19.65 -56.82 -29.63
CA PHE A 237 -18.90 -57.82 -30.40
C PHE A 237 -17.86 -58.56 -29.55
N THR A 238 -17.20 -57.90 -28.60
CA THR A 238 -16.30 -58.56 -27.64
C THR A 238 -17.07 -59.56 -26.76
N ARG A 239 -18.27 -59.25 -26.30
CA ARG A 239 -19.13 -60.20 -25.56
C ARG A 239 -19.51 -61.41 -26.40
N CYS A 240 -19.91 -61.21 -27.66
CA CYS A 240 -20.27 -62.30 -28.58
C CYS A 240 -19.07 -63.21 -28.93
N GLN A 241 -17.86 -62.64 -28.99
CA GLN A 241 -16.61 -63.41 -29.15
C GLN A 241 -16.27 -64.21 -27.88
N LEU A 242 -16.42 -63.60 -26.69
CA LEU A 242 -16.16 -64.28 -25.42
C LEU A 242 -17.17 -65.42 -25.16
N ALA A 243 -18.43 -65.23 -25.56
CA ALA A 243 -19.45 -66.28 -25.58
C ALA A 243 -19.13 -67.43 -26.56
N ALA A 244 -18.44 -67.16 -27.67
CA ALA A 244 -17.96 -68.18 -28.59
C ALA A 244 -16.69 -68.90 -28.10
N TYR A 245 -15.86 -68.23 -27.29
CA TYR A 245 -14.66 -68.80 -26.67
C TYR A 245 -15.01 -69.76 -25.52
N ASP A 246 -15.92 -69.36 -24.63
CA ASP A 246 -16.46 -70.21 -23.56
C ASP A 246 -17.97 -70.04 -23.47
N ALA A 247 -18.72 -71.11 -23.75
CA ALA A 247 -20.18 -71.12 -23.72
C ALA A 247 -20.76 -70.69 -22.35
N ARG A 248 -20.00 -70.84 -21.26
CA ARG A 248 -20.41 -70.40 -19.91
C ARG A 248 -20.48 -68.87 -19.79
N ALA A 249 -19.80 -68.13 -20.68
CA ALA A 249 -19.81 -66.67 -20.66
C ALA A 249 -21.08 -66.06 -21.28
N ALA A 250 -21.80 -66.77 -22.15
CA ALA A 250 -22.94 -66.23 -22.91
C ALA A 250 -24.07 -65.68 -22.00
N ALA A 251 -24.45 -66.43 -20.95
CA ALA A 251 -25.53 -66.05 -20.06
C ALA A 251 -25.16 -64.87 -19.12
N PRO A 252 -24.02 -64.88 -18.39
CA PRO A 252 -23.60 -63.71 -17.59
C PRO A 252 -23.42 -62.43 -18.41
N LEU A 253 -22.92 -62.53 -19.64
CA LEU A 253 -22.70 -61.37 -20.50
C LEU A 253 -23.99 -60.81 -21.13
N SER A 254 -25.04 -61.63 -21.24
CA SER A 254 -26.41 -61.26 -21.66
C SER A 254 -27.26 -60.61 -20.57
N ARG A 255 -26.74 -60.48 -19.34
CA ARG A 255 -27.45 -60.18 -18.08
C ARG A 255 -28.18 -61.40 -17.50
N SER A 256 -28.15 -61.51 -16.16
CA SER A 256 -28.84 -62.57 -15.42
C SER A 256 -30.28 -62.14 -15.06
N THR A 257 -31.09 -63.07 -14.54
CA THR A 257 -32.47 -62.77 -14.14
C THR A 257 -32.53 -61.70 -13.05
N GLU A 258 -31.59 -61.72 -12.10
CA GLU A 258 -31.49 -60.78 -11.00
C GLU A 258 -31.25 -59.33 -11.47
N ASP A 259 -30.49 -59.14 -12.55
CA ASP A 259 -30.29 -57.82 -13.18
C ASP A 259 -31.60 -57.26 -13.75
N TYR A 260 -32.48 -58.11 -14.28
CA TYR A 260 -33.82 -57.72 -14.75
C TYR A 260 -34.79 -57.45 -13.59
N GLU A 261 -34.76 -58.28 -12.54
CA GLU A 261 -35.57 -58.06 -11.33
C GLU A 261 -35.24 -56.74 -10.64
N HIS A 262 -33.96 -56.35 -10.61
CA HIS A 262 -33.50 -55.07 -10.05
C HIS A 262 -34.12 -53.85 -10.76
N ILE A 263 -34.18 -53.86 -12.10
CA ILE A 263 -34.78 -52.75 -12.86
C ILE A 263 -36.30 -52.82 -12.93
N ALA A 264 -36.92 -54.00 -12.78
CA ALA A 264 -38.37 -54.18 -12.89
C ALA A 264 -39.18 -53.41 -11.82
N ALA A 265 -38.56 -53.06 -10.70
CA ALA A 265 -39.14 -52.20 -9.66
C ALA A 265 -39.06 -50.69 -9.98
N GLN A 266 -38.34 -50.30 -11.04
CA GLN A 266 -38.16 -48.90 -11.46
C GLN A 266 -39.17 -48.48 -12.54
N ASN A 267 -39.25 -47.17 -12.82
CA ASN A 267 -39.95 -46.68 -14.00
C ASN A 267 -39.05 -46.84 -15.24
N LEU A 268 -39.40 -47.81 -16.09
CA LEU A 268 -38.60 -48.19 -17.27
C LEU A 268 -38.81 -47.19 -18.42
N SER A 269 -37.72 -46.64 -18.95
CA SER A 269 -37.73 -45.80 -20.15
C SER A 269 -36.42 -45.94 -20.92
N ALA A 270 -36.42 -45.58 -22.21
CA ALA A 270 -35.21 -45.55 -23.03
C ALA A 270 -34.12 -44.58 -22.53
N GLN A 271 -34.42 -43.69 -21.58
CA GLN A 271 -33.44 -42.77 -20.99
C GLN A 271 -32.88 -43.28 -19.64
N ASN A 272 -33.25 -44.49 -19.21
CA ASN A 272 -32.74 -45.06 -17.95
C ASN A 272 -31.28 -45.55 -18.12
N PRO A 273 -30.33 -45.07 -17.30
CA PRO A 273 -28.92 -45.44 -17.40
C PRO A 273 -28.65 -46.92 -17.09
N ASP A 274 -29.45 -47.56 -16.22
CA ASP A 274 -29.31 -49.00 -15.93
C ASP A 274 -29.63 -49.84 -17.17
N ILE A 275 -30.63 -49.41 -17.95
CA ILE A 275 -30.97 -50.04 -19.24
C ILE A 275 -29.87 -49.75 -20.27
N ALA A 276 -29.31 -48.54 -20.33
CA ALA A 276 -28.18 -48.22 -21.20
C ALA A 276 -26.91 -49.06 -20.87
N ASN A 277 -26.76 -49.54 -19.63
CA ASN A 277 -25.69 -50.44 -19.18
C ASN A 277 -25.90 -51.91 -19.59
N PHE A 278 -27.03 -52.29 -20.18
CA PHE A 278 -27.24 -53.64 -20.73
C PHE A 278 -26.60 -53.76 -22.13
N PRO A 279 -26.30 -54.99 -22.64
CA PRO A 279 -25.79 -55.19 -24.01
C PRO A 279 -26.67 -54.52 -25.08
N LEU A 280 -26.14 -54.29 -26.29
CA LEU A 280 -26.93 -53.76 -27.41
C LEU A 280 -28.01 -54.73 -27.90
N ALA A 281 -27.72 -56.03 -27.87
CA ALA A 281 -28.64 -57.11 -28.19
C ALA A 281 -28.23 -58.36 -27.39
N THR A 282 -29.03 -59.43 -27.43
CA THR A 282 -28.73 -60.70 -26.76
C THR A 282 -27.38 -61.25 -27.18
N VAL A 283 -26.51 -61.61 -26.22
CA VAL A 283 -25.16 -62.09 -26.49
C VAL A 283 -25.17 -63.60 -26.76
N GLU A 284 -24.90 -63.98 -28.00
CA GLU A 284 -24.73 -65.37 -28.43
C GLU A 284 -23.39 -65.54 -29.18
N PRO A 285 -22.84 -66.76 -29.26
CA PRO A 285 -21.60 -67.05 -29.98
C PRO A 285 -21.57 -66.46 -31.40
N ASN A 286 -20.65 -65.52 -31.65
CA ASN A 286 -20.44 -64.87 -32.96
C ASN A 286 -21.70 -64.19 -33.57
N LYS A 287 -22.67 -63.77 -32.76
CA LYS A 287 -23.91 -63.15 -33.26
C LYS A 287 -23.63 -61.79 -33.94
N PRO A 288 -24.14 -61.55 -35.17
CA PRO A 288 -24.20 -60.22 -35.77
C PRO A 288 -24.99 -59.23 -34.89
N LEU A 289 -24.75 -57.92 -35.06
CA LEU A 289 -25.54 -56.89 -34.39
C LEU A 289 -26.82 -56.62 -35.20
N PRO A 290 -28.03 -56.81 -34.67
CA PRO A 290 -29.26 -56.38 -35.36
C PRO A 290 -29.34 -54.85 -35.44
N LEU A 291 -29.90 -54.34 -36.55
CA LEU A 291 -30.01 -52.90 -36.83
C LEU A 291 -31.43 -52.34 -36.68
N HIS A 292 -32.44 -53.20 -36.51
CA HIS A 292 -33.84 -52.78 -36.36
C HIS A 292 -34.56 -53.37 -35.15
N THR A 293 -34.57 -54.70 -35.00
CA THR A 293 -35.35 -55.40 -33.96
C THR A 293 -34.45 -56.10 -32.95
N GLY A 294 -34.87 -56.13 -31.68
CA GLY A 294 -34.08 -56.76 -30.61
C GLY A 294 -32.87 -55.94 -30.14
N ILE A 295 -32.83 -54.64 -30.47
CA ILE A 295 -31.87 -53.69 -29.92
C ILE A 295 -32.37 -53.21 -28.54
N ASN A 296 -31.42 -52.96 -27.64
CA ASN A 296 -31.63 -52.29 -26.37
C ASN A 296 -32.35 -50.93 -26.57
N PRO A 297 -33.53 -50.70 -25.94
CA PRO A 297 -34.31 -49.48 -26.12
C PRO A 297 -33.54 -48.18 -25.87
N ALA A 298 -32.53 -48.19 -24.99
CA ALA A 298 -31.73 -47.01 -24.66
C ALA A 298 -30.71 -46.60 -25.73
N TRP A 299 -30.46 -47.48 -26.71
CA TRP A 299 -29.52 -47.27 -27.81
C TRP A 299 -30.19 -47.25 -29.19
N GLN A 300 -31.52 -47.44 -29.25
CA GLN A 300 -32.23 -47.64 -30.51
C GLN A 300 -32.11 -46.44 -31.45
N SER A 301 -32.22 -45.20 -30.96
CA SER A 301 -32.09 -44.00 -31.78
C SER A 301 -30.66 -43.77 -32.30
N GLN A 302 -29.64 -44.15 -31.52
CA GLN A 302 -28.24 -44.02 -31.90
C GLN A 302 -27.81 -45.11 -32.90
N ILE A 303 -28.36 -46.33 -32.79
CA ILE A 303 -28.16 -47.40 -33.78
C ILE A 303 -28.92 -47.09 -35.08
N GLU A 304 -30.11 -46.47 -35.02
CA GLU A 304 -30.81 -45.98 -36.21
C GLU A 304 -30.02 -44.83 -36.87
N ALA A 305 -29.47 -43.89 -36.10
CA ALA A 305 -28.58 -42.85 -36.65
C ALA A 305 -27.32 -43.43 -37.29
N LEU A 306 -26.67 -44.43 -36.68
CA LEU A 306 -25.58 -45.19 -37.29
C LEU A 306 -26.03 -45.86 -38.60
N ARG A 307 -27.22 -46.45 -38.62
CA ARG A 307 -27.78 -47.10 -39.82
C ARG A 307 -27.97 -46.09 -40.95
N GLU A 308 -28.71 -45.02 -40.72
CA GLU A 308 -29.05 -44.02 -41.72
C GLU A 308 -27.83 -43.24 -42.23
N GLN A 309 -26.92 -42.85 -41.34
CA GLN A 309 -25.82 -41.94 -41.66
C GLN A 309 -24.52 -42.65 -42.06
N VAL A 310 -24.35 -43.93 -41.70
CA VAL A 310 -23.10 -44.68 -41.92
C VAL A 310 -23.33 -45.98 -42.69
N ILE A 311 -24.20 -46.87 -42.21
CA ILE A 311 -24.33 -48.22 -42.78
C ILE A 311 -24.99 -48.18 -44.16
N VAL A 312 -26.10 -47.47 -44.32
CA VAL A 312 -26.81 -47.37 -45.60
C VAL A 312 -25.95 -46.71 -46.68
N PRO A 313 -25.24 -45.58 -46.44
CA PRO A 313 -24.33 -45.00 -47.42
C PRO A 313 -23.14 -45.87 -47.80
N VAL A 314 -22.57 -46.65 -46.86
CA VAL A 314 -21.33 -47.40 -47.07
C VAL A 314 -21.56 -48.83 -47.56
N PHE A 315 -22.66 -49.47 -47.17
CA PHE A 315 -22.94 -50.88 -47.41
C PHE A 315 -24.34 -51.18 -48.00
N GLY A 316 -25.19 -50.17 -48.19
CA GLY A 316 -26.59 -50.34 -48.57
C GLY A 316 -27.49 -50.78 -47.42
N GLU A 317 -28.76 -51.04 -47.72
CA GLU A 317 -29.74 -51.49 -46.71
C GLU A 317 -29.38 -52.85 -46.12
N LYS A 318 -29.35 -52.93 -44.78
CA LYS A 318 -29.01 -54.14 -44.02
C LYS A 318 -29.86 -54.25 -42.76
N GLU A 319 -30.23 -55.49 -42.44
CA GLU A 319 -30.90 -55.88 -41.19
C GLU A 319 -29.92 -56.14 -40.03
N VAL A 320 -28.68 -56.52 -40.36
CA VAL A 320 -27.63 -56.88 -39.40
C VAL A 320 -26.27 -56.34 -39.84
N LEU A 321 -25.38 -56.07 -38.88
CA LEU A 321 -23.99 -55.69 -39.07
C LEU A 321 -23.06 -56.81 -38.60
N LEU A 322 -22.12 -57.22 -39.46
CA LEU A 322 -21.13 -58.26 -39.14
C LEU A 322 -19.91 -57.68 -38.39
N PRO A 323 -19.21 -58.49 -37.56
CA PRO A 323 -17.98 -58.05 -36.89
C PRO A 323 -16.88 -57.57 -37.85
N SER A 324 -16.77 -58.17 -39.03
CA SER A 324 -15.81 -57.78 -40.08
C SER A 324 -16.15 -56.43 -40.71
N GLU A 325 -17.44 -56.15 -40.89
CA GLU A 325 -17.93 -54.89 -41.46
C GLU A 325 -17.74 -53.74 -40.46
N TRP A 326 -17.87 -54.01 -39.16
CA TRP A 326 -17.54 -53.05 -38.11
C TRP A 326 -16.04 -52.70 -38.08
N VAL A 327 -15.15 -53.67 -38.32
CA VAL A 327 -13.71 -53.42 -38.49
C VAL A 327 -13.44 -52.57 -39.75
N GLU A 328 -14.16 -52.81 -40.84
CA GLU A 328 -14.06 -51.99 -42.06
C GLU A 328 -14.53 -50.54 -41.83
N LEU A 329 -15.66 -50.32 -41.12
CA LEU A 329 -16.11 -48.97 -40.74
C LEU A 329 -15.08 -48.24 -39.87
N ARG A 330 -14.52 -48.94 -38.86
CA ARG A 330 -13.43 -48.40 -38.04
C ARG A 330 -12.20 -48.00 -38.87
N ALA A 331 -11.90 -48.74 -39.94
CA ALA A 331 -10.80 -48.40 -40.85
C ALA A 331 -11.12 -47.16 -41.72
N LYS A 332 -12.37 -47.01 -42.19
CA LYS A 332 -12.80 -45.84 -42.99
C LYS A 332 -12.76 -44.54 -42.18
N PHE A 333 -13.19 -44.55 -40.92
CA PHE A 333 -13.10 -43.37 -40.05
C PHE A 333 -11.69 -43.05 -39.55
N ALA A 334 -10.70 -43.93 -39.70
CA ALA A 334 -9.37 -43.72 -39.12
C ALA A 334 -8.65 -42.47 -39.67
N ALA A 335 -8.85 -42.13 -40.95
CA ALA A 335 -8.29 -40.91 -41.54
C ALA A 335 -8.95 -39.65 -40.96
N PHE A 336 -10.28 -39.64 -40.86
CA PHE A 336 -11.04 -38.56 -40.24
C PHE A 336 -10.71 -38.38 -38.74
N GLU A 337 -10.59 -39.47 -37.99
CA GLU A 337 -10.18 -39.45 -36.57
C GLU A 337 -8.77 -38.85 -36.41
N ALA A 338 -7.82 -39.23 -37.27
CA ALA A 338 -6.47 -38.68 -37.27
C ALA A 338 -6.43 -37.19 -37.65
N TRP A 339 -7.25 -36.77 -38.62
CA TRP A 339 -7.40 -35.37 -39.01
C TRP A 339 -8.01 -34.51 -37.89
N GLN A 340 -9.09 -34.95 -37.25
CA GLN A 340 -9.67 -34.28 -36.09
C GLN A 340 -8.68 -34.19 -34.91
N ALA A 341 -7.94 -35.26 -34.64
CA ALA A 341 -6.90 -35.26 -33.60
C ALA A 341 -5.73 -34.31 -33.89
N ALA A 342 -5.51 -33.96 -35.17
CA ALA A 342 -4.50 -33.00 -35.61
C ALA A 342 -5.02 -31.54 -35.70
N LYS A 343 -6.24 -31.26 -35.21
CA LYS A 343 -6.83 -29.92 -35.19
C LYS A 343 -6.00 -28.97 -34.30
N PRO A 344 -5.48 -27.84 -34.83
CA PRO A 344 -4.72 -26.90 -34.05
C PRO A 344 -5.62 -26.12 -33.08
N ALA A 345 -5.10 -25.78 -31.91
CA ALA A 345 -5.76 -24.86 -31.00
C ALA A 345 -5.80 -23.45 -31.64
N CYS A 346 -7.01 -22.94 -31.89
CA CYS A 346 -7.23 -21.66 -32.54
C CYS A 346 -8.28 -20.85 -31.77
N SER A 347 -7.86 -19.73 -31.16
CA SER A 347 -8.75 -18.79 -30.48
C SER A 347 -9.80 -18.17 -31.42
N ALA A 348 -9.44 -18.10 -32.71
CA ALA A 348 -10.24 -17.54 -33.79
C ALA A 348 -11.30 -18.49 -34.37
N GLU A 349 -11.35 -19.78 -33.98
CA GLU A 349 -12.38 -20.74 -34.43
C GLU A 349 -13.81 -20.19 -34.24
N LYS A 350 -14.03 -19.42 -33.17
CA LYS A 350 -15.32 -18.78 -32.82
C LYS A 350 -15.85 -17.81 -33.89
N LEU A 351 -15.00 -17.30 -34.77
CA LEU A 351 -15.38 -16.42 -35.89
C LEU A 351 -16.04 -17.21 -37.04
N GLY A 352 -15.85 -18.54 -37.06
CA GLY A 352 -16.37 -19.43 -38.09
C GLY A 352 -15.51 -19.52 -39.35
N ASN A 353 -15.54 -20.68 -40.00
CA ASN A 353 -14.68 -21.03 -41.13
C ASN A 353 -14.76 -20.03 -42.30
N ALA A 354 -15.93 -19.42 -42.54
CA ALA A 354 -16.11 -18.42 -43.61
C ALA A 354 -15.30 -17.15 -43.34
N ARG A 355 -15.37 -16.60 -42.12
CA ARG A 355 -14.64 -15.38 -41.71
C ARG A 355 -13.14 -15.61 -41.65
N LEU A 356 -12.70 -16.79 -41.19
CA LEU A 356 -11.29 -17.16 -41.18
C LEU A 356 -10.71 -17.25 -42.60
N ARG A 357 -11.44 -17.83 -43.55
CA ARG A 357 -11.06 -17.89 -44.97
C ARG A 357 -11.03 -16.52 -45.64
N GLU A 358 -11.91 -15.61 -45.25
CA GLU A 358 -11.90 -14.21 -45.68
C GLU A 358 -10.63 -13.49 -45.18
N ILE A 359 -10.39 -13.52 -43.88
CA ILE A 359 -9.21 -12.92 -43.23
C ILE A 359 -7.91 -13.45 -43.85
N ALA A 360 -7.78 -14.77 -44.02
CA ALA A 360 -6.60 -15.40 -44.61
C ALA A 360 -6.30 -14.99 -46.07
N ARG A 361 -7.30 -14.49 -46.82
CA ARG A 361 -7.18 -14.08 -48.23
C ARG A 361 -7.12 -12.56 -48.44
N SER A 362 -7.32 -11.79 -47.38
CA SER A 362 -7.56 -10.34 -47.43
C SER A 362 -6.31 -9.47 -47.60
N GLY A 363 -5.12 -9.98 -47.26
CA GLY A 363 -3.90 -9.16 -47.14
C GLY A 363 -3.94 -8.19 -45.94
N HIS A 364 -4.84 -8.39 -44.98
CA HIS A 364 -4.95 -7.54 -43.80
C HIS A 364 -3.72 -7.63 -42.89
N LYS A 365 -2.97 -8.74 -42.90
CA LYS A 365 -1.73 -8.86 -42.13
C LYS A 365 -0.73 -7.80 -42.56
N GLU A 366 -0.42 -7.75 -43.87
CA GLU A 366 0.53 -6.81 -44.45
C GLU A 366 0.05 -5.36 -44.37
N ALA A 367 -1.25 -5.12 -44.13
CA ALA A 367 -1.79 -3.80 -43.82
C ALA A 367 -1.58 -3.42 -42.35
N ILE A 368 -1.87 -4.33 -41.40
CA ILE A 368 -1.63 -4.15 -39.96
C ILE A 368 -0.13 -3.97 -39.67
N ASP A 369 0.73 -4.83 -40.22
CA ASP A 369 2.19 -4.76 -40.04
C ASP A 369 2.74 -3.41 -40.55
N ARG A 370 2.17 -2.85 -41.62
CA ARG A 370 2.52 -1.51 -42.13
C ARG A 370 2.08 -0.39 -41.19
N LEU A 371 0.86 -0.46 -40.64
CA LEU A 371 0.38 0.54 -39.68
C LEU A 371 1.22 0.53 -38.39
N ILE A 372 1.52 -0.65 -37.84
CA ILE A 372 2.40 -0.81 -36.67
C ILE A 372 3.82 -0.29 -36.97
N SER A 373 4.31 -0.49 -38.20
CA SER A 373 5.62 0.03 -38.63
C SER A 373 5.62 1.54 -38.84
N GLN A 374 4.51 2.13 -39.30
CA GLN A 374 4.33 3.57 -39.44
C GLN A 374 4.25 4.26 -38.07
N ASP A 375 3.57 3.64 -37.11
CA ASP A 375 3.53 4.13 -35.75
C ASP A 375 4.92 4.12 -35.11
N LYS A 376 5.60 2.96 -35.10
CA LYS A 376 6.96 2.85 -34.56
C LYS A 376 7.98 3.77 -35.24
N ALA A 377 7.72 4.25 -36.46
CA ALA A 377 8.60 5.19 -37.12
C ALA A 377 8.65 6.57 -36.43
N VAL A 378 7.62 6.96 -35.65
CA VAL A 378 7.58 8.23 -34.89
C VAL A 378 7.95 8.08 -33.41
N GLU A 379 8.37 6.88 -32.98
CA GLU A 379 8.75 6.58 -31.59
C GLU A 379 9.86 7.52 -31.08
N ASN A 380 10.83 7.88 -31.93
CA ASN A 380 11.96 8.73 -31.53
C ASN A 380 11.54 10.20 -31.35
N GLU A 381 10.67 10.71 -32.21
CA GLU A 381 10.08 12.04 -32.15
C GLU A 381 9.24 12.20 -30.87
N VAL A 382 8.40 11.21 -30.55
CA VAL A 382 7.56 11.22 -29.33
C VAL A 382 8.40 11.02 -28.07
N LYS A 383 9.44 10.18 -28.10
CA LYS A 383 10.44 10.13 -27.01
C LYS A 383 11.10 11.48 -26.79
N ALA A 384 11.52 12.16 -27.85
CA ALA A 384 12.16 13.47 -27.75
C ALA A 384 11.20 14.55 -27.21
N ILE A 385 9.89 14.47 -27.48
CA ILE A 385 8.87 15.31 -26.81
C ILE A 385 8.87 15.08 -25.28
N ARG A 386 8.90 13.83 -24.81
CA ARG A 386 8.99 13.52 -23.37
C ARG A 386 10.34 13.96 -22.78
N SER A 387 11.43 13.86 -23.52
CA SER A 387 12.75 14.36 -23.12
C SER A 387 12.76 15.89 -22.93
N VAL A 388 11.97 16.66 -23.69
CA VAL A 388 11.82 18.12 -23.47
C VAL A 388 11.17 18.40 -22.11
N GLU A 389 10.11 17.67 -21.75
CA GLU A 389 9.49 17.81 -20.42
C GLU A 389 10.46 17.41 -19.30
N GLN A 390 11.16 16.28 -19.47
CA GLN A 390 12.14 15.80 -18.51
C GLN A 390 13.27 16.82 -18.29
N LEU A 391 13.78 17.45 -19.36
CA LEU A 391 14.80 18.48 -19.27
C LEU A 391 14.29 19.74 -18.53
N LEU A 392 13.08 20.20 -18.86
CA LEU A 392 12.46 21.34 -18.18
C LEU A 392 12.19 21.08 -16.69
N ARG A 393 11.74 19.87 -16.34
CA ARG A 393 11.54 19.44 -14.95
C ARG A 393 12.85 19.40 -14.20
N TYR A 394 13.89 18.79 -14.76
CA TYR A 394 15.21 18.74 -14.13
C TYR A 394 15.84 20.13 -14.00
N HIS A 395 15.65 21.01 -14.98
CA HIS A 395 16.07 22.42 -14.92
C HIS A 395 15.43 23.19 -13.75
N ARG A 396 14.13 22.97 -13.49
CA ARG A 396 13.42 23.59 -12.37
C ARG A 396 13.78 22.98 -11.00
N ASP A 397 13.85 21.64 -10.94
CA ASP A 397 13.69 20.91 -9.68
C ASP A 397 15.00 20.30 -9.14
N LEU A 398 15.95 19.93 -10.01
CA LEU A 398 17.03 19.01 -9.63
C LEU A 398 17.98 19.60 -8.57
N PHE A 399 18.34 20.88 -8.67
CA PHE A 399 19.16 21.55 -7.64
C PHE A 399 18.44 21.63 -6.28
N LYS A 400 17.11 21.79 -6.29
CA LYS A 400 16.29 21.78 -5.07
C LYS A 400 16.24 20.38 -4.45
N LEU A 401 16.08 19.33 -5.27
CA LEU A 401 16.14 17.94 -4.80
C LEU A 401 17.50 17.65 -4.16
N VAL A 402 18.59 17.92 -4.88
CA VAL A 402 19.97 17.65 -4.45
C VAL A 402 20.30 18.34 -3.12
N ASN A 403 20.00 19.64 -2.97
CA ASN A 403 20.21 20.36 -1.70
C ASN A 403 19.37 19.82 -0.54
N ASN A 404 18.25 19.14 -0.82
CA ASN A 404 17.37 18.52 0.17
C ASN A 404 17.58 17.02 0.37
N PHE A 405 18.49 16.41 -0.39
CA PHE A 405 18.83 14.99 -0.33
C PHE A 405 20.26 14.79 0.19
N VAL A 406 21.23 15.44 -0.45
CA VAL A 406 22.65 15.29 -0.17
C VAL A 406 23.06 16.00 1.11
N SER A 407 22.53 17.20 1.38
CA SER A 407 22.96 18.02 2.52
C SER A 407 21.84 18.46 3.48
N PHE A 408 20.56 18.26 3.13
CA PHE A 408 19.40 18.76 3.91
C PHE A 408 19.51 20.27 4.20
N ARG A 409 20.11 21.03 3.28
CA ARG A 409 20.52 22.42 3.49
C ARG A 409 19.34 23.33 3.83
N SER A 410 18.19 23.14 3.18
CA SER A 410 16.97 23.91 3.49
C SER A 410 16.53 23.75 4.94
N PHE A 411 16.51 22.51 5.45
CA PHE A 411 16.13 22.20 6.84
C PHE A 411 17.01 22.94 7.85
N TYR A 412 18.32 22.85 7.65
CA TYR A 412 19.29 23.38 8.61
C TYR A 412 19.54 24.88 8.50
N THR A 413 19.42 25.47 7.31
CA THR A 413 19.58 26.92 7.10
C THR A 413 18.29 27.71 7.30
N ARG A 414 17.13 27.05 7.24
CA ARG A 414 15.77 27.64 7.27
C ARG A 414 15.54 28.74 6.21
N ARG A 415 16.26 28.70 5.08
CA ARG A 415 16.00 29.57 3.91
C ARG A 415 14.75 29.13 3.14
N ASP A 416 14.49 27.82 3.11
CA ASP A 416 13.27 27.19 2.56
C ASP A 416 12.89 26.00 3.47
N LYS A 417 11.66 25.46 3.36
CA LYS A 417 11.22 24.26 4.07
C LYS A 417 11.69 23.00 3.34
N ALA A 418 12.33 22.06 4.03
CA ALA A 418 12.86 20.83 3.44
C ALA A 418 11.77 19.83 3.03
N LEU A 419 12.01 18.99 2.01
CA LEU A 419 10.96 18.22 1.31
C LEU A 419 10.05 17.37 2.21
N PHE A 420 10.58 16.81 3.31
CA PHE A 420 9.78 16.03 4.27
C PHE A 420 8.89 16.87 5.20
N GLN A 421 9.04 18.20 5.23
CA GLN A 421 8.21 19.10 6.06
C GLN A 421 6.91 19.46 5.32
N LEU A 422 5.80 18.82 5.71
CA LEU A 422 4.48 19.02 5.08
C LEU A 422 3.85 20.40 5.36
N GLY A 423 4.18 21.03 6.48
CA GLY A 423 3.40 22.16 6.98
C GLY A 423 3.71 22.52 8.42
N THR A 424 2.76 23.18 9.08
CA THR A 424 2.88 23.68 10.45
C THR A 424 1.63 23.30 11.26
N LEU A 425 1.80 22.55 12.35
CA LEU A 425 0.73 22.22 13.30
C LEU A 425 0.62 23.29 14.40
N TYR A 426 -0.57 23.82 14.63
CA TYR A 426 -0.90 24.69 15.77
C TYR A 426 -1.65 23.90 16.84
N LEU A 427 -1.04 23.74 18.00
CA LEU A 427 -1.62 23.00 19.13
C LEU A 427 -1.04 23.51 20.46
N ASP A 428 -1.90 23.66 21.47
CA ASP A 428 -1.53 24.13 22.82
C ASP A 428 -0.68 25.40 22.87
N SER A 429 -1.11 26.47 22.20
CA SER A 429 -0.37 27.74 22.11
C SER A 429 1.05 27.63 21.52
N ARG A 430 1.30 26.59 20.71
CA ARG A 430 2.58 26.36 20.02
C ARG A 430 2.35 26.17 18.53
N SER A 431 3.37 26.47 17.74
CA SER A 431 3.47 26.04 16.34
C SER A 431 4.63 25.06 16.16
N CYS A 432 4.39 23.93 15.49
CA CYS A 432 5.37 22.88 15.20
C CYS A 432 5.64 22.83 13.69
N ASP A 433 6.85 23.21 13.29
CA ASP A 433 7.29 23.29 11.89
C ASP A 433 7.93 21.98 11.37
N LEU A 434 8.24 21.03 12.26
CA LEU A 434 8.65 19.67 11.90
C LEU A 434 7.44 18.73 11.97
N CYS A 435 6.66 18.73 10.88
CA CYS A 435 5.57 17.80 10.64
C CYS A 435 5.88 16.96 9.39
N VAL A 436 5.91 15.63 9.53
CA VAL A 436 6.13 14.68 8.42
C VAL A 436 4.86 13.87 8.16
N ARG A 437 4.68 13.38 6.92
CA ARG A 437 3.63 12.39 6.62
C ARG A 437 3.93 11.08 7.36
N VAL A 438 2.89 10.33 7.67
CA VAL A 438 2.98 8.97 8.21
C VAL A 438 1.83 8.16 7.62
N ASP A 439 2.11 7.07 6.90
CA ASP A 439 1.04 6.21 6.38
C ASP A 439 0.60 5.14 7.41
N ASP A 440 1.54 4.60 8.21
CA ASP A 440 1.26 3.66 9.31
C ASP A 440 1.82 4.21 10.64
N ILE A 441 0.94 4.78 11.46
CA ILE A 441 1.28 5.33 12.80
C ILE A 441 1.82 4.26 13.75
N ALA A 442 1.40 3.00 13.60
CA ALA A 442 1.82 1.94 14.50
C ALA A 442 3.30 1.59 14.28
N LYS A 443 3.65 1.27 13.02
CA LYS A 443 5.02 0.93 12.60
C LYS A 443 5.97 2.12 12.73
N HIS A 444 5.54 3.31 12.28
CA HIS A 444 6.37 4.51 12.33
C HIS A 444 6.82 4.84 13.75
N ALA A 445 5.90 4.75 14.72
CA ALA A 445 6.19 5.06 16.11
C ALA A 445 7.15 4.08 16.80
N GLU A 446 7.35 2.87 16.29
CA GLU A 446 8.35 1.93 16.82
C GLU A 446 9.77 2.36 16.44
N PHE A 447 10.01 2.64 15.16
CA PHE A 447 11.31 3.15 14.67
C PHE A 447 11.59 4.57 15.18
N ALA A 448 10.61 5.48 15.08
CA ALA A 448 10.77 6.88 15.46
C ALA A 448 11.00 7.08 16.97
N ASN A 449 10.70 6.10 17.83
CA ASN A 449 11.05 6.14 19.25
C ASN A 449 12.57 6.30 19.49
N MET A 450 13.40 5.82 18.55
CA MET A 450 14.86 5.96 18.61
C MET A 450 15.36 7.38 18.29
N SER A 451 14.50 8.26 17.77
CA SER A 451 14.83 9.67 17.46
C SER A 451 15.13 10.52 18.70
N GLY A 452 14.59 10.14 19.87
CA GLY A 452 14.68 10.93 21.11
C GLY A 452 13.86 12.23 21.11
N LEU A 453 12.96 12.39 20.14
CA LEU A 453 12.03 13.53 20.02
C LEU A 453 10.67 13.18 20.63
N TYR A 454 9.99 14.19 21.20
CA TYR A 454 8.59 14.03 21.59
C TYR A 454 7.74 14.19 20.33
N LEU A 455 6.99 13.16 19.96
CA LEU A 455 6.17 13.15 18.74
C LEU A 455 4.70 13.00 19.12
N ALA A 456 3.85 13.88 18.60
CA ALA A 456 2.41 13.67 18.59
C ALA A 456 1.99 13.25 17.17
N TYR A 457 1.41 12.06 17.07
CA TYR A 457 0.79 11.57 15.85
C TYR A 457 -0.63 12.09 15.80
N CYS A 458 -0.97 12.79 14.72
CA CYS A 458 -2.28 13.40 14.52
C CYS A 458 -2.95 12.81 13.28
N GLU A 459 -4.21 12.41 13.40
CA GLU A 459 -5.09 12.25 12.25
C GLU A 459 -5.63 13.62 11.86
N CYS A 460 -5.42 14.00 10.61
CA CYS A 460 -5.85 15.28 10.04
C CYS A 460 -6.97 15.03 9.03
N VAL A 461 -8.10 15.69 9.20
CA VAL A 461 -9.28 15.59 8.32
C VAL A 461 -9.53 16.92 7.65
N ARG A 462 -9.81 16.91 6.34
CA ARG A 462 -10.09 18.15 5.60
C ARG A 462 -11.51 18.63 5.87
N LYS A 463 -11.65 19.91 6.17
CA LYS A 463 -12.93 20.53 6.49
C LYS A 463 -13.91 20.45 5.31
N GLY A 464 -14.97 19.67 5.46
CA GLY A 464 -15.97 19.45 4.41
C GLY A 464 -15.59 18.42 3.34
N GLY A 465 -14.48 17.69 3.50
CA GLY A 465 -14.04 16.63 2.58
C GLY A 465 -13.95 15.24 3.24
N ALA A 466 -13.81 14.20 2.42
CA ALA A 466 -13.49 12.85 2.87
C ALA A 466 -11.96 12.58 2.97
N GLU A 467 -11.15 13.55 2.57
CA GLU A 467 -9.69 13.47 2.58
C GLU A 467 -9.16 13.40 4.02
N LYS A 468 -8.29 12.41 4.26
CA LYS A 468 -7.59 12.21 5.52
C LYS A 468 -6.10 12.06 5.26
N MET A 469 -5.30 12.53 6.20
CA MET A 469 -3.87 12.24 6.25
C MET A 469 -3.43 12.07 7.69
N SER A 470 -2.38 11.29 7.90
CA SER A 470 -1.76 11.10 9.21
C SER A 470 -0.39 11.77 9.20
N ILE A 471 -0.08 12.50 10.28
CA ILE A 471 1.17 13.24 10.43
C ILE A 471 1.83 12.93 11.77
N ALA A 472 3.16 13.00 11.82
CA ALA A 472 3.92 13.09 13.07
C ALA A 472 4.47 14.50 13.23
N ALA A 473 4.01 15.21 14.27
CA ALA A 473 4.48 16.53 14.64
C ALA A 473 5.47 16.44 15.81
N ALA A 474 6.65 17.02 15.65
CA ALA A 474 7.69 17.03 16.68
C ALA A 474 7.58 18.25 17.62
N PHE A 475 7.54 17.99 18.91
CA PHE A 475 7.58 19.01 19.97
C PHE A 475 9.00 19.09 20.53
N THR A 476 9.66 20.22 20.29
CA THR A 476 11.11 20.39 20.52
C THR A 476 11.48 21.48 21.51
N ASP A 477 10.55 22.37 21.86
CA ASP A 477 10.61 23.31 23.01
C ASP A 477 9.24 23.39 23.71
N GLY A 478 9.23 23.96 24.92
CA GLY A 478 8.07 23.98 25.83
C GLY A 478 8.10 22.87 26.89
N ASP A 479 6.91 22.36 27.22
CA ASP A 479 6.66 21.26 28.16
C ASP A 479 5.73 20.20 27.56
N SER A 480 5.36 19.16 28.32
CA SER A 480 4.42 18.12 27.87
C SER A 480 3.01 18.28 28.44
N ASP A 481 2.70 19.42 29.06
CA ASP A 481 1.43 19.57 29.76
C ASP A 481 0.30 19.72 28.74
N PHE A 482 -0.86 19.13 29.04
CA PHE A 482 -2.05 19.12 28.17
C PHE A 482 -1.85 18.52 26.75
N LEU A 483 -0.71 17.91 26.44
CA LEU A 483 -0.53 17.07 25.25
C LEU A 483 -1.08 15.67 25.55
N MET A 484 -2.31 15.41 25.10
CA MET A 484 -3.06 14.20 25.40
C MET A 484 -3.74 13.65 24.15
N VAL A 485 -3.89 12.33 24.08
CA VAL A 485 -4.68 11.66 23.02
C VAL A 485 -6.13 12.14 23.08
N GLY A 486 -6.72 12.40 21.92
CA GLY A 486 -8.04 13.02 21.77
C GLY A 486 -8.04 14.56 21.80
N ARG A 487 -6.88 15.22 21.92
CA ARG A 487 -6.81 16.69 21.82
C ARG A 487 -6.73 17.14 20.36
N ASN A 488 -7.52 18.18 20.06
CA ASN A 488 -7.58 18.78 18.74
C ASN A 488 -6.61 19.98 18.60
N GLY A 489 -6.18 20.23 17.38
CA GLY A 489 -5.43 21.38 16.90
C GLY A 489 -5.73 21.62 15.42
N ILE A 490 -5.03 22.57 14.80
CA ILE A 490 -5.21 22.90 13.36
C ILE A 490 -3.85 22.74 12.67
N PHE A 491 -3.82 21.95 11.60
CA PHE A 491 -2.65 21.81 10.75
C PHE A 491 -2.83 22.62 9.46
N TYR A 492 -1.81 23.37 9.07
CA TYR A 492 -1.75 24.03 7.77
C TYR A 492 -0.69 23.37 6.91
N ASP A 493 -1.07 22.92 5.72
CA ASP A 493 -0.16 22.38 4.71
C ASP A 493 0.67 23.49 4.02
N ARG A 494 1.55 23.11 3.09
CA ARG A 494 2.33 24.09 2.29
C ARG A 494 1.49 25.00 1.39
N LYS A 495 0.29 24.56 1.01
CA LYS A 495 -0.66 25.30 0.18
C LYS A 495 -1.52 26.25 1.01
N GLY A 496 -1.35 26.27 2.33
CA GLY A 496 -2.08 27.11 3.28
C GLY A 496 -3.48 26.61 3.63
N GLN A 497 -3.82 25.36 3.30
CA GLN A 497 -5.15 24.79 3.56
C GLN A 497 -5.25 24.30 5.00
N ASP A 498 -6.41 24.48 5.63
CA ASP A 498 -6.69 24.08 7.02
C ASP A 498 -7.18 22.63 7.12
N TRP A 499 -6.57 21.90 8.06
CA TRP A 499 -6.92 20.52 8.40
C TRP A 499 -7.18 20.40 9.90
N ASP A 500 -8.31 19.80 10.27
CA ASP A 500 -8.66 19.52 11.67
C ASP A 500 -7.81 18.35 12.16
N ALA A 501 -6.85 18.62 13.06
CA ALA A 501 -5.86 17.66 13.52
C ALA A 501 -6.21 17.13 14.92
N THR A 502 -6.31 15.81 15.09
CA THR A 502 -6.60 15.16 16.39
C THR A 502 -5.46 14.24 16.80
N ILE A 503 -4.88 14.44 17.99
CA ILE A 503 -3.80 13.57 18.50
C ILE A 503 -4.35 12.15 18.76
N VAL A 504 -3.79 11.14 18.10
CA VAL A 504 -4.17 9.73 18.27
C VAL A 504 -3.10 8.90 19.01
N ARG A 505 -1.82 9.28 18.92
CA ARG A 505 -0.72 8.61 19.64
C ARG A 505 0.38 9.60 20.02
N ILE A 506 1.09 9.35 21.12
CA ILE A 506 2.20 10.17 21.60
C ILE A 506 3.42 9.28 21.87
N LEU A 507 4.61 9.75 21.52
CA LEU A 507 5.88 9.22 22.01
C LEU A 507 6.49 10.20 23.04
N ASP A 508 6.57 9.76 24.30
CA ASP A 508 7.04 10.58 25.41
C ASP A 508 8.57 10.59 25.54
N HIS A 509 9.20 11.68 25.07
CA HIS A 509 10.61 12.01 25.32
C HIS A 509 10.73 13.43 25.89
N PRO A 510 11.79 13.75 26.67
CA PRO A 510 11.94 15.07 27.25
C PRO A 510 11.99 16.17 26.16
N ILE A 511 11.13 17.19 26.31
CA ILE A 511 11.01 18.35 25.44
C ILE A 511 12.01 19.44 25.88
N SER A 512 12.15 19.69 27.18
CA SER A 512 13.11 20.66 27.72
C SER A 512 13.74 20.24 29.05
N ILE A 513 14.92 20.77 29.36
CA ILE A 513 15.59 20.54 30.65
C ILE A 513 14.76 21.14 31.82
N ARG A 514 14.02 22.24 31.55
CA ARG A 514 13.11 22.88 32.51
C ARG A 514 11.91 21.98 32.85
N GLN A 515 11.30 21.34 31.85
CA GLN A 515 10.27 20.33 32.05
C GLN A 515 10.81 19.13 32.84
N ALA A 516 12.02 18.66 32.51
CA ALA A 516 12.65 17.52 33.20
C ALA A 516 12.87 17.74 34.70
N PHE A 517 13.23 18.97 35.13
CA PHE A 517 13.37 19.34 36.55
C PHE A 517 12.07 19.11 37.35
N TRP A 518 10.92 19.49 36.81
CA TRP A 518 9.62 19.34 37.47
C TRP A 518 9.00 17.93 37.33
N SER A 519 9.51 17.12 36.40
CA SER A 519 8.93 15.82 36.07
C SER A 519 8.83 14.81 37.24
N PRO A 520 9.79 14.70 38.20
CA PRO A 520 9.66 13.76 39.31
C PRO A 520 8.54 14.17 40.27
N TYR A 521 8.43 15.47 40.55
CA TYR A 521 7.39 16.03 41.42
C TYR A 521 5.99 15.85 40.83
N LYS A 522 5.82 16.11 39.53
CA LYS A 522 4.56 15.85 38.81
C LYS A 522 4.15 14.37 38.88
N LYS A 523 5.10 13.44 38.68
CA LYS A 523 4.84 12.00 38.81
C LYS A 523 4.47 11.59 40.24
N LEU A 524 5.13 12.17 41.25
CA LEU A 524 4.80 11.94 42.67
C LEU A 524 3.39 12.46 43.00
N ILE A 525 3.04 13.67 42.59
CA ILE A 525 1.69 14.24 42.79
C ILE A 525 0.64 13.37 42.10
N LYS A 526 0.88 12.95 40.85
CA LYS A 526 -0.05 12.06 40.13
C LYS A 526 -0.23 10.73 40.88
N PHE A 527 0.86 10.12 41.35
CA PHE A 527 0.79 8.89 42.15
C PHE A 527 0.02 9.10 43.47
N ILE A 528 0.24 10.21 44.18
CA ILE A 528 -0.52 10.55 45.39
C ILE A 528 -2.01 10.69 45.07
N ASN A 529 -2.37 11.39 44.00
CA ASN A 529 -3.76 11.53 43.56
C ASN A 529 -4.38 10.17 43.19
N GLU A 530 -3.69 9.33 42.41
CA GLU A 530 -4.16 7.97 42.06
C GLU A 530 -4.36 7.09 43.31
N GLN A 531 -3.52 7.24 44.34
CA GLN A 531 -3.70 6.52 45.62
C GLN A 531 -4.85 7.11 46.46
N LEU A 532 -5.02 8.44 46.48
CA LEU A 532 -6.16 9.09 47.14
C LEU A 532 -7.48 8.74 46.47
N GLU A 533 -7.55 8.68 45.14
CA GLU A 533 -8.70 8.22 44.37
C GLU A 533 -9.02 6.76 44.67
N LYS A 534 -8.02 5.87 44.68
CA LYS A 534 -8.20 4.46 45.09
C LYS A 534 -8.68 4.33 46.53
N LEU A 535 -8.17 5.14 47.45
CA LEU A 535 -8.62 5.17 48.85
C LEU A 535 -10.04 5.75 49.00
N ALA A 536 -10.39 6.77 48.22
CA ALA A 536 -11.73 7.35 48.17
C ALA A 536 -12.74 6.34 47.62
N ALA A 537 -12.42 5.68 46.51
CA ALA A 537 -13.23 4.61 45.93
C ALA A 537 -13.39 3.41 46.89
N ALA A 538 -12.31 2.98 47.56
CA ALA A 538 -12.37 1.91 48.55
C ALA A 538 -13.19 2.29 49.80
N ARG A 539 -13.11 3.56 50.26
CA ARG A 539 -13.94 4.06 51.37
C ARG A 539 -15.40 4.26 50.98
N ALA A 540 -15.67 4.72 49.75
CA ALA A 540 -17.03 4.81 49.21
C ALA A 540 -17.66 3.41 49.13
N ALA A 541 -16.97 2.44 48.53
CA ALA A 541 -17.43 1.05 48.48
C ALA A 541 -17.68 0.45 49.88
N ALA A 542 -16.82 0.74 50.87
CA ALA A 542 -17.02 0.30 52.25
C ALA A 542 -18.14 1.05 53.00
N ALA A 543 -18.48 2.28 52.58
CA ALA A 543 -19.63 3.03 53.09
C ALA A 543 -20.93 2.52 52.48
N ASP A 544 -20.95 2.25 51.17
CA ASP A 544 -22.07 1.62 50.45
C ASP A 544 -22.35 0.21 50.99
N GLU A 545 -21.32 -0.59 51.30
CA GLU A 545 -21.50 -1.91 51.92
C GLU A 545 -22.12 -1.82 53.33
N LYS A 546 -21.78 -0.77 54.10
CA LYS A 546 -22.40 -0.50 55.41
C LYS A 546 -23.84 -0.01 55.27
N LEU A 547 -24.14 0.83 54.27
CA LEU A 547 -25.51 1.24 53.95
C LEU A 547 -26.37 0.05 53.50
N LEU A 548 -25.82 -0.85 52.67
CA LEU A 548 -26.47 -2.11 52.27
C LEU A 548 -26.74 -3.04 53.46
N LYS A 549 -25.80 -3.18 54.41
CA LYS A 549 -26.03 -3.94 55.65
C LYS A 549 -27.08 -3.29 56.56
N ALA A 550 -27.06 -1.97 56.73
CA ALA A 550 -28.07 -1.24 57.49
C ALA A 550 -29.48 -1.31 56.85
N ALA A 551 -29.56 -1.32 55.52
CA ALA A 551 -30.81 -1.54 54.79
C ALA A 551 -31.32 -2.99 54.92
N ALA A 552 -30.44 -3.97 55.01
CA ALA A 552 -30.81 -5.37 55.23
C ALA A 552 -31.33 -5.66 56.66
N GLU A 553 -30.88 -4.91 57.66
CA GLU A 553 -31.33 -5.06 59.06
C GLU A 553 -32.64 -4.31 59.39
N SER A 554 -33.21 -3.55 58.44
CA SER A 554 -34.36 -2.66 58.67
C SER A 554 -35.68 -3.07 57.99
N VAL A 555 -35.81 -4.31 57.49
CA VAL A 555 -37.07 -4.84 56.90
C VAL A 555 -37.49 -6.19 57.50
N LYS A 556 -38.70 -6.26 58.06
CA LYS A 556 -39.43 -7.52 58.37
C LYS A 556 -40.32 -7.94 57.18
N PRO A 557 -40.64 -9.24 57.03
CA PRO A 557 -40.99 -9.81 55.73
C PRO A 557 -42.44 -9.59 55.28
N VAL A 558 -42.62 -9.50 53.96
CA VAL A 558 -43.86 -9.79 53.22
C VAL A 558 -43.49 -10.65 51.99
N ALA A 559 -44.41 -11.48 51.51
CA ALA A 559 -44.11 -12.66 50.70
C ALA A 559 -44.24 -12.50 49.16
N GLU A 560 -43.56 -13.42 48.47
CA GLU A 560 -43.79 -13.98 47.11
C GLU A 560 -43.73 -13.12 45.83
N GLY A 561 -42.92 -13.60 44.87
CA GLY A 561 -42.82 -13.14 43.48
C GLY A 561 -41.44 -13.42 42.86
N ALA A 562 -41.36 -14.23 41.80
CA ALA A 562 -40.13 -14.59 41.06
C ALA A 562 -40.38 -14.51 39.53
N PRO A 563 -39.40 -14.69 38.61
CA PRO A 563 -37.93 -14.76 38.69
C PRO A 563 -37.32 -13.54 37.90
N PRO A 564 -36.22 -13.54 37.07
CA PRO A 564 -35.11 -14.48 36.81
C PRO A 564 -33.69 -13.80 36.97
N PRO A 565 -32.63 -13.88 36.11
CA PRO A 565 -31.30 -14.20 36.64
C PRO A 565 -30.11 -13.27 36.29
N THR A 566 -29.14 -13.11 37.20
CA THR A 566 -27.76 -12.69 36.87
C THR A 566 -26.67 -13.43 37.67
N ALA A 567 -25.49 -13.54 37.06
CA ALA A 567 -24.35 -14.41 37.36
C ALA A 567 -23.78 -14.40 38.82
N PRO A 568 -23.08 -15.47 39.24
CA PRO A 568 -22.51 -15.58 40.59
C PRO A 568 -21.31 -14.63 40.82
N LYS A 569 -21.35 -13.88 41.92
CA LYS A 569 -20.16 -13.22 42.48
C LYS A 569 -19.34 -14.22 43.31
N PRO A 570 -18.00 -14.17 43.30
CA PRO A 570 -17.16 -15.03 44.13
C PRO A 570 -17.35 -14.73 45.64
N PRO A 571 -17.09 -15.72 46.52
CA PRO A 571 -17.33 -15.57 47.96
C PRO A 571 -16.43 -14.52 48.61
N PHE A 572 -16.96 -13.88 49.65
CA PHE A 572 -16.33 -12.79 50.40
C PHE A 572 -15.17 -13.32 51.28
N ASP A 573 -13.94 -13.17 50.79
CA ASP A 573 -12.73 -13.67 51.45
C ASP A 573 -12.13 -12.62 52.39
N VAL A 574 -12.42 -12.77 53.68
CA VAL A 574 -11.99 -11.86 54.76
C VAL A 574 -10.46 -11.77 54.85
N GLY A 575 -9.73 -12.82 54.46
CA GLY A 575 -8.26 -12.83 54.46
C GLY A 575 -7.66 -11.83 53.48
N LYS A 576 -8.27 -11.65 52.30
CA LYS A 576 -7.82 -10.66 51.31
C LYS A 576 -8.08 -9.23 51.76
N PHE A 577 -9.21 -8.96 52.42
CA PHE A 577 -9.50 -7.64 52.98
C PHE A 577 -8.56 -7.30 54.15
N ALA A 578 -8.30 -8.24 55.07
CA ALA A 578 -7.33 -8.03 56.14
C ALA A 578 -5.92 -7.74 55.58
N GLY A 579 -5.49 -8.46 54.53
CA GLY A 579 -4.24 -8.21 53.82
C GLY A 579 -4.18 -6.82 53.17
N ILE A 580 -5.27 -6.35 52.56
CA ILE A 580 -5.38 -5.01 51.97
C ILE A 580 -5.29 -3.92 53.05
N PHE A 581 -6.03 -4.05 54.17
CA PHE A 581 -5.96 -3.07 55.25
C PHE A 581 -4.60 -3.07 55.97
N ALA A 582 -3.97 -4.23 56.15
CA ALA A 582 -2.61 -4.33 56.68
C ALA A 582 -1.57 -3.67 55.74
N ALA A 583 -1.67 -3.92 54.42
CA ALA A 583 -0.79 -3.30 53.44
C ALA A 583 -0.98 -1.77 53.36
N ILE A 584 -2.22 -1.27 53.43
CA ILE A 584 -2.53 0.17 53.47
C ILE A 584 -2.01 0.80 54.78
N GLY A 585 -2.19 0.12 55.92
CA GLY A 585 -1.67 0.56 57.21
C GLY A 585 -0.14 0.62 57.25
N LEU A 586 0.53 -0.38 56.67
CA LEU A 586 1.98 -0.41 56.54
C LEU A 586 2.50 0.67 55.57
N ALA A 587 1.80 0.94 54.47
CA ALA A 587 2.15 2.00 53.52
C ALA A 587 1.99 3.40 54.13
N LEU A 588 0.91 3.65 54.87
CA LEU A 588 0.71 4.89 55.64
C LEU A 588 1.75 5.03 56.76
N GLY A 589 2.11 3.93 57.43
CA GLY A 589 3.18 3.89 58.44
C GLY A 589 4.55 4.19 57.85
N ALA A 590 4.86 3.68 56.65
CA ALA A 590 6.11 3.97 55.93
C ALA A 590 6.18 5.45 55.51
N ILE A 591 5.09 6.02 55.00
CA ILE A 591 4.99 7.45 54.69
C ILE A 591 5.17 8.29 55.97
N GLY A 592 4.50 7.93 57.06
CA GLY A 592 4.65 8.58 58.36
C GLY A 592 6.08 8.50 58.90
N GLY A 593 6.76 7.37 58.73
CA GLY A 593 8.17 7.19 59.10
C GLY A 593 9.13 8.06 58.28
N VAL A 594 8.86 8.26 56.98
CA VAL A 594 9.62 9.18 56.13
C VAL A 594 9.36 10.64 56.53
N PHE A 595 8.13 11.03 56.84
CA PHE A 595 7.86 12.37 57.37
C PHE A 595 8.51 12.60 58.74
N ALA A 596 8.50 11.61 59.63
CA ALA A 596 9.16 11.70 60.94
C ALA A 596 10.68 11.84 60.82
N SER A 597 11.33 11.11 59.90
CA SER A 597 12.78 11.24 59.67
C SER A 597 13.15 12.56 59.00
N ILE A 598 12.33 13.08 58.08
CA ILE A 598 12.50 14.43 57.50
C ILE A 598 12.36 15.51 58.57
N VAL A 599 11.33 15.45 59.42
CA VAL A 599 11.12 16.43 60.50
C VAL A 599 12.24 16.37 61.54
N SER A 600 12.66 15.17 61.95
CA SER A 600 13.81 14.98 62.85
C SER A 600 15.10 15.53 62.25
N GLY A 601 15.35 15.29 60.96
CA GLY A 601 16.48 15.86 60.22
C GLY A 601 16.43 17.39 60.12
N LEU A 602 15.24 17.98 59.94
CA LEU A 602 15.07 19.44 59.90
C LEU A 602 15.33 20.10 61.25
N LEU A 603 14.90 19.46 62.35
CA LEU A 603 15.11 19.94 63.73
C LEU A 603 16.59 19.92 64.15
N GLY A 604 17.43 19.11 63.48
CA GLY A 604 18.87 19.04 63.72
C GLY A 604 19.71 20.07 62.94
N LEU A 605 19.11 20.86 62.03
CA LEU A 605 19.81 21.81 61.16
C LEU A 605 19.72 23.25 61.68
N ARG A 606 20.77 24.05 61.46
CA ARG A 606 20.73 25.49 61.73
C ARG A 606 19.85 26.20 60.70
N ILE A 607 19.22 27.31 61.07
CA ILE A 607 18.25 28.02 60.21
C ILE A 607 18.81 28.36 58.82
N TRP A 608 20.10 28.69 58.69
CA TRP A 608 20.76 28.97 57.41
C TRP A 608 21.10 27.71 56.58
N GLU A 609 21.19 26.55 57.23
CA GLU A 609 21.40 25.26 56.56
C GLU A 609 20.09 24.72 55.95
N ILE A 610 18.92 25.16 56.43
CA ILE A 610 17.61 24.71 55.93
C ILE A 610 17.41 25.06 54.44
N PRO A 611 17.63 26.31 53.94
CA PRO A 611 17.57 26.60 52.51
C PRO A 611 18.56 25.78 51.67
N LEU A 612 19.78 25.55 52.18
CA LEU A 612 20.81 24.74 51.52
C LEU A 612 20.39 23.26 51.44
N ALA A 613 19.81 22.70 52.51
CA ALA A 613 19.28 21.35 52.55
C ALA A 613 18.09 21.16 51.60
N ILE A 614 17.19 22.15 51.49
CA ILE A 614 16.09 22.15 50.52
C ILE A 614 16.63 22.15 49.09
N ILE A 615 17.58 23.05 48.75
CA ILE A 615 18.20 23.09 47.43
C ILE A 615 18.94 21.77 47.12
N GLY A 616 19.68 21.22 48.08
CA GLY A 616 20.38 19.95 47.96
C GLY A 616 19.43 18.78 47.70
N LEU A 617 18.32 18.69 48.45
CA LEU A 617 17.27 17.69 48.23
C LEU A 617 16.60 17.87 46.87
N MET A 618 16.31 19.11 46.46
CA MET A 618 15.74 19.38 45.13
C MET A 618 16.68 18.89 44.02
N LEU A 619 17.97 19.22 44.10
CA LEU A 619 18.97 18.76 43.14
C LEU A 619 19.21 17.25 43.18
N LEU A 620 19.09 16.60 44.34
CA LEU A 620 19.17 15.14 44.44
C LEU A 620 18.01 14.44 43.72
N ILE A 621 16.80 15.00 43.79
CA ILE A 621 15.59 14.48 43.13
C ILE A 621 15.59 14.84 41.63
N SER A 622 15.88 16.09 41.27
CA SER A 622 15.75 16.60 39.90
C SER A 622 16.99 16.41 39.05
N GLY A 623 18.18 16.40 39.65
CA GLY A 623 19.48 16.35 38.98
C GLY A 623 19.65 15.13 38.07
N PRO A 624 19.37 13.90 38.52
CA PRO A 624 19.42 12.72 37.66
C PRO A 624 18.49 12.84 36.44
N ALA A 625 17.26 13.34 36.63
CA ALA A 625 16.31 13.55 35.55
C ALA A 625 16.79 14.61 34.55
N MET A 626 17.36 15.72 35.02
CA MET A 626 17.96 16.75 34.17
C MET A 626 19.16 16.24 33.37
N ILE A 627 20.03 15.41 33.98
CA ILE A 627 21.20 14.81 33.30
C ILE A 627 20.74 13.86 32.20
N VAL A 628 19.79 12.96 32.49
CA VAL A 628 19.21 12.05 31.48
C VAL A 628 18.54 12.85 30.36
N ALA A 629 17.77 13.89 30.70
CA ALA A 629 17.17 14.77 29.70
C ALA A 629 18.22 15.45 28.83
N TRP A 630 19.26 16.05 29.41
CA TRP A 630 20.36 16.69 28.67
C TRP A 630 21.05 15.73 27.70
N PHE A 631 21.33 14.48 28.11
CA PHE A 631 21.86 13.45 27.23
C PHE A 631 20.90 13.08 26.09
N LYS A 632 19.60 12.93 26.37
CA LYS A 632 18.58 12.70 25.33
C LYS A 632 18.47 13.89 24.37
N LEU A 633 18.40 15.13 24.87
CA LEU A 633 18.27 16.33 24.05
C LEU A 633 19.46 16.51 23.11
N LYS A 634 20.68 16.19 23.55
CA LYS A 634 21.90 16.23 22.71
C LYS A 634 21.98 15.09 21.68
N LYS A 635 21.22 14.00 21.86
CA LYS A 635 21.19 12.84 20.97
C LYS A 635 20.00 12.83 20.00
N ARG A 636 19.07 13.79 20.12
CA ARG A 636 17.95 13.98 19.18
C ARG A 636 18.41 13.92 17.74
N THR A 637 17.76 13.10 16.92
CA THR A 637 18.12 12.88 15.52
C THR A 637 16.89 12.72 14.65
N LEU A 638 16.94 13.28 13.45
CA LEU A 638 15.87 13.21 12.46
C LEU A 638 15.82 11.84 11.75
N GLY A 639 16.95 11.13 11.65
CA GLY A 639 17.09 9.85 10.93
C GLY A 639 15.92 8.89 11.14
N PRO A 640 15.68 8.37 12.37
CA PRO A 640 14.64 7.38 12.64
C PRO A 640 13.19 7.84 12.37
N ILE A 641 12.95 9.14 12.13
CA ILE A 641 11.63 9.65 11.71
C ILE A 641 11.47 9.56 10.19
N LEU A 642 12.54 9.75 9.44
CA LEU A 642 12.53 9.66 7.98
C LEU A 642 12.79 8.24 7.49
N ASP A 643 13.64 7.47 8.18
CA ASP A 643 13.83 6.03 7.93
C ASP A 643 12.50 5.27 8.05
N ALA A 644 11.66 5.69 9.00
CA ALA A 644 10.29 5.18 9.19
C ALA A 644 9.29 5.58 8.07
N ASN A 645 9.70 6.46 7.15
CA ASN A 645 8.95 6.95 6.00
C ASN A 645 9.68 6.61 4.67
N GLY A 646 10.49 5.55 4.63
CA GLY A 646 11.14 5.07 3.40
C GLY A 646 12.38 5.87 2.95
N TRP A 647 12.90 6.80 3.75
CA TRP A 647 14.20 7.39 3.46
C TRP A 647 15.33 6.43 3.89
N ALA A 648 16.48 6.52 3.23
CA ALA A 648 17.71 5.90 3.72
C ALA A 648 18.66 6.97 4.26
N ILE A 649 18.54 7.33 5.55
CA ILE A 649 19.36 8.38 6.16
C ILE A 649 20.72 7.81 6.60
N ASN A 650 21.78 8.25 5.92
CA ASN A 650 23.16 7.88 6.20
C ASN A 650 23.81 8.80 7.26
N ALA A 651 23.53 10.11 7.22
CA ALA A 651 24.14 11.05 8.17
C ALA A 651 23.45 11.09 9.54
N ARG A 652 24.22 11.44 10.58
CA ARG A 652 23.68 11.70 11.93
C ARG A 652 23.02 13.09 11.97
N ALA A 653 21.84 13.19 11.37
CA ALA A 653 21.03 14.41 11.25
C ALA A 653 20.48 14.90 12.61
N ARG A 654 21.35 15.40 13.50
CA ARG A 654 20.95 15.80 14.86
C ARG A 654 20.16 17.10 14.89
N ILE A 655 19.27 17.20 15.88
CA ILE A 655 18.54 18.42 16.24
C ILE A 655 19.04 18.87 17.61
N ASN A 656 19.97 19.83 17.61
CA ASN A 656 20.49 20.40 18.86
C ASN A 656 19.46 21.30 19.55
N ILE A 657 19.70 21.72 20.81
CA ILE A 657 18.71 22.50 21.58
C ILE A 657 18.37 23.84 20.91
N PRO A 658 19.33 24.70 20.49
CA PRO A 658 19.01 25.96 19.81
C PRO A 658 18.18 25.78 18.54
N PHE A 659 18.51 24.79 17.70
CA PHE A 659 17.76 24.49 16.49
C PHE A 659 16.38 23.89 16.79
N GLY A 660 16.26 23.05 17.82
CA GLY A 660 14.96 22.56 18.31
C GLY A 660 14.02 23.70 18.67
N LYS A 661 14.51 24.76 19.34
CA LYS A 661 13.68 25.96 19.62
C LYS A 661 13.15 26.67 18.37
N THR A 662 13.75 26.43 17.22
CA THR A 662 13.28 27.00 15.94
C THR A 662 12.28 26.12 15.19
N LEU A 663 12.08 24.87 15.64
CA LEU A 663 11.12 23.91 15.08
C LEU A 663 9.83 23.81 15.91
N THR A 664 9.82 24.29 17.15
CA THR A 664 8.62 24.48 17.96
C THR A 664 8.65 25.86 18.60
N GLN A 665 7.75 26.75 18.18
CA GLN A 665 7.63 28.10 18.72
C GLN A 665 6.52 28.11 19.78
N VAL A 666 6.78 28.73 20.93
CA VAL A 666 5.81 28.86 22.03
C VAL A 666 5.23 30.27 22.02
N ALA A 667 3.92 30.43 22.22
CA ALA A 667 3.29 31.74 22.28
C ALA A 667 3.92 32.65 23.35
N TYR A 668 4.29 33.85 22.92
CA TYR A 668 4.70 34.95 23.79
C TYR A 668 3.87 36.19 23.45
N LEU A 669 3.65 37.05 24.45
CA LEU A 669 3.05 38.36 24.22
C LEU A 669 4.07 39.26 23.49
N PRO A 670 3.68 39.98 22.42
CA PRO A 670 4.59 40.87 21.70
C PRO A 670 5.25 41.91 22.62
N GLU A 671 6.47 42.33 22.26
CA GLU A 671 7.18 43.39 22.98
C GLU A 671 6.36 44.70 22.97
N GLY A 672 6.31 45.39 24.11
CA GLY A 672 5.47 46.59 24.29
C GLY A 672 3.99 46.33 24.58
N SER A 673 3.53 45.07 24.67
CA SER A 673 2.16 44.76 25.06
C SER A 673 1.86 45.09 26.53
N HIS A 674 0.68 45.70 26.78
CA HIS A 674 0.19 46.00 28.12
C HIS A 674 -0.73 44.87 28.61
N ARG A 675 -0.43 44.29 29.78
CA ARG A 675 -1.27 43.28 30.43
C ARG A 675 -2.10 43.90 31.56
N SER A 676 -3.42 43.71 31.54
CA SER A 676 -4.26 43.98 32.71
C SER A 676 -3.83 43.08 33.87
N GLN A 677 -3.54 43.67 35.03
CA GLN A 677 -3.20 42.94 36.25
C GLN A 677 -4.44 42.49 37.04
N VAL A 678 -5.62 42.99 36.68
CA VAL A 678 -6.89 42.60 37.29
C VAL A 678 -7.50 41.47 36.47
N ASP A 679 -7.56 40.29 37.09
CA ASP A 679 -8.32 39.13 36.63
C ASP A 679 -9.60 39.02 37.48
N PRO A 680 -10.80 39.31 36.92
CA PRO A 680 -12.06 39.27 37.65
C PRO A 680 -12.47 37.87 38.16
N TYR A 681 -11.84 36.81 37.64
CA TYR A 681 -12.19 35.42 37.93
C TYR A 681 -11.05 34.64 38.59
N ALA A 682 -9.98 35.32 39.05
CA ALA A 682 -8.89 34.67 39.76
C ALA A 682 -9.38 34.05 41.08
N ASP A 683 -9.13 32.75 41.25
CA ASP A 683 -9.42 32.01 42.48
C ASP A 683 -8.84 32.73 43.70
N GLN A 684 -9.67 32.90 44.74
CA GLN A 684 -9.20 33.43 46.02
C GLN A 684 -8.19 32.45 46.62
N LYS A 685 -6.91 32.87 46.65
CA LYS A 685 -5.81 32.04 47.14
C LYS A 685 -6.13 31.53 48.55
N PRO A 686 -6.12 30.21 48.80
CA PRO A 686 -6.42 29.69 50.12
C PRO A 686 -5.39 30.21 51.13
N VAL A 687 -5.84 31.06 52.05
CA VAL A 687 -5.02 31.65 53.13
C VAL A 687 -4.81 30.70 54.32
N TRP A 688 -5.53 29.57 54.36
CA TRP A 688 -5.43 28.59 55.45
C TRP A 688 -4.02 28.01 55.68
N PRO A 689 -3.15 27.78 54.67
CA PRO A 689 -1.78 27.33 54.91
C PRO A 689 -0.95 28.40 55.61
N TYR A 690 -1.24 29.69 55.35
CA TYR A 690 -0.64 30.81 56.06
C TYR A 690 -1.09 30.84 57.53
N TYR A 691 -2.38 30.63 57.81
CA TYR A 691 -2.87 30.54 59.19
C TYR A 691 -2.29 29.33 59.94
N VAL A 692 -2.13 28.18 59.28
CA VAL A 692 -1.49 26.99 59.88
C VAL A 692 0.01 27.21 60.12
N LEU A 693 0.71 27.88 59.20
CA LEU A 693 2.12 28.25 59.37
C LEU A 693 2.30 29.26 60.53
N VAL A 694 1.44 30.28 60.60
CA VAL A 694 1.43 31.25 61.71
C VAL A 694 1.11 30.57 63.04
N ALA A 695 0.09 29.70 63.09
CA ALA A 695 -0.23 28.93 64.28
C ALA A 695 0.94 28.01 64.72
N GLY A 696 1.63 27.38 63.78
CA GLY A 696 2.83 26.59 64.03
C GLY A 696 4.00 27.43 64.58
N ILE A 697 4.22 28.63 64.03
CA ILE A 697 5.23 29.58 64.53
C ILE A 697 4.87 30.04 65.96
N VAL A 698 3.61 30.37 66.22
CA VAL A 698 3.15 30.76 67.57
C VAL A 698 3.32 29.61 68.57
N ALA A 699 2.94 28.39 68.20
CA ALA A 699 3.15 27.21 69.05
C ALA A 699 4.65 26.94 69.31
N ALA A 700 5.51 27.11 68.29
CA ALA A 700 6.96 26.97 68.45
C ALA A 700 7.55 28.06 69.35
N LEU A 701 7.12 29.32 69.22
CA LEU A 701 7.55 30.42 70.10
C LEU A 701 7.12 30.19 71.56
N ILE A 702 5.88 29.71 71.78
CA ILE A 702 5.39 29.31 73.11
C ILE A 702 6.24 28.17 73.68
N ALA A 703 6.58 27.16 72.87
CA ALA A 703 7.43 26.05 73.30
C ALA A 703 8.87 26.51 73.64
N LEU A 704 9.48 27.36 72.81
CA LEU A 704 10.82 27.93 73.05
C LEU A 704 10.85 28.80 74.31
N TRP A 705 9.77 29.54 74.59
CA TRP A 705 9.60 30.29 75.84
C TRP A 705 9.48 29.35 77.05
N TYR A 706 8.66 28.30 76.95
CA TYR A 706 8.49 27.30 78.01
C TYR A 706 9.77 26.47 78.28
N MET A 707 10.62 26.30 77.25
CA MET A 707 11.96 25.68 77.36
C MET A 707 13.03 26.65 77.90
N GLY A 708 12.66 27.88 78.30
CA GLY A 708 13.56 28.83 78.97
C GLY A 708 14.61 29.49 78.08
N ILE A 709 14.53 29.33 76.75
CA ILE A 709 15.53 29.87 75.81
C ILE A 709 15.50 31.41 75.76
N PHE A 710 14.38 32.02 76.15
CA PHE A 710 14.20 33.47 76.31
C PHE A 710 14.20 33.93 77.77
N GLY A 711 14.54 33.06 78.73
CA GLY A 711 14.70 33.41 80.14
C GLY A 711 16.13 33.85 80.44
N GLU A 712 16.30 34.96 81.16
CA GLU A 712 17.62 35.40 81.62
C GLU A 712 18.25 34.34 82.53
N ARG A 713 19.53 34.03 82.30
CA ARG A 713 20.29 33.22 83.26
C ARG A 713 20.46 34.05 84.55
N PRO A 714 20.13 33.52 85.74
CA PRO A 714 20.42 34.22 86.98
C PRO A 714 21.94 34.43 87.10
N SER A 715 22.31 35.66 87.47
CA SER A 715 23.68 36.17 87.61
C SER A 715 24.44 35.55 88.79
#